data_AF-A0A3G8QXG4-F1
#
_entry.id   AF-A0A3G8QXG4-F1
#
_cell.length_a   1.000
_cell.length_b   1.000
_cell.length_c   1.000
_cell.angle_alpha   90.00
_cell.angle_beta   90.00
_cell.angle_gamma   90.00
#
_symmetry.space_group_name_H-M   'P 1'
#
loop_
_entity.id
_entity.type
_entity.pdbx_description
1 polymer ?
#
loop_
_entity_poly.entity_id
_entity_poly.type
_entity_poly.pdbx_seq_one_letter_code
_entity_poly.pdbx_strand_id
1 'polypeptide(L)'
;MESDNLEVSFSTLEDDPGLVVSDLIERNQFRLFTDTPVSPTPVDPAGHRFPIDAAVAIDAATIELPTVVSVCVRNEAGDMLAETDHSAHEEFPHGSYSLELCGPIKIYLRVEGPVAIASDVSHTRIDFDGTREVRVGARSHHEGPAATITTTDDPTDVMMAVSEFSSALKTTSPERSYPTLRGHPPLVELGEQFDVPDGVVSPDTGVRLELPREYESIYVAAPLAYYIAADIVPGDSPRLVTDDGFVHDLDTVRGFETEVERVLKQTFFLDCVTRTEGYYSVDLHEREAIETSLDLDFGWLYDQPLRTQLEEYLSVPFGAVEDELPEWRMTSHVAPTPENVELLPFVTNDLAVVRTPQDQPEPSSEVQTTAANEFFRDASFTRSASADGAARSYVQPEATDSLEQSWVGEGAPIGASKATTNAFYNRLDRTPADGDIGITVVCNDPRMADERDVVDEVYASRDELPFDVRVHHDLTRAELREVLSVEADLLHYIGHIDGEGFECSDGKLDATTLRRAGPDAFLLNACQSYEQGSALIEAGAIAGIVTLSDVINSGAVRMGRMLARLLNQGFTVGSALEVARDDSIIGDQYTIIGDSSLSLARTDGGPPNVCVVRRRGDDHFELDWQTHPSTSFGMGSLVIPWLNDVDEYHLWSGDSRTFDLTLDELQQFLSLETVPVKIDGSLVWSDELEFSKL
;
A
#
# COMPACT_ATOMS: atom_id res chain seq x y z
N MET A 1 -36.43 -12.11 -3.45
CA MET A 1 -35.30 -11.70 -4.32
C MET A 1 -34.32 -11.11 -3.35
N GLU A 2 -33.52 -12.00 -2.77
CA GLU A 2 -32.43 -11.64 -1.87
C GLU A 2 -31.40 -10.85 -2.68
N SER A 3 -30.87 -9.77 -2.10
CA SER A 3 -29.76 -9.03 -2.69
C SER A 3 -28.54 -9.95 -2.71
N ASP A 4 -28.16 -10.40 -3.91
CA ASP A 4 -26.93 -11.17 -4.18
C ASP A 4 -25.69 -10.25 -4.13
N ASN A 5 -25.59 -9.39 -3.12
CA ASN A 5 -24.50 -8.43 -2.89
C ASN A 5 -23.58 -8.91 -1.77
N LEU A 6 -23.21 -10.18 -1.76
CA LEU A 6 -22.23 -10.66 -0.80
C LEU A 6 -20.84 -10.56 -1.43
N GLU A 7 -19.99 -9.72 -0.86
CA GLU A 7 -18.56 -9.68 -1.19
C GLU A 7 -17.90 -11.06 -1.02
N VAL A 8 -18.43 -11.85 -0.08
CA VAL A 8 -17.99 -13.22 0.19
C VAL A 8 -19.16 -14.21 0.12
N SER A 9 -18.95 -15.33 -0.54
CA SER A 9 -19.96 -16.40 -0.65
C SER A 9 -19.47 -17.74 -0.07
N PHE A 10 -20.42 -18.57 0.35
CA PHE A 10 -20.17 -19.90 0.90
C PHE A 10 -20.84 -20.97 0.04
N SER A 11 -20.10 -22.01 -0.31
CA SER A 11 -20.64 -23.18 -1.03
C SER A 11 -20.04 -24.49 -0.50
N THR A 12 -20.74 -25.61 -0.69
CA THR A 12 -20.24 -26.93 -0.27
C THR A 12 -19.25 -27.49 -1.27
N LEU A 13 -18.21 -28.19 -0.80
CA LEU A 13 -17.30 -28.95 -1.66
C LEU A 13 -18.04 -30.12 -2.35
N GLU A 14 -17.74 -30.38 -3.63
CA GLU A 14 -18.41 -31.44 -4.42
C GLU A 14 -17.83 -32.84 -4.17
N ASP A 15 -16.49 -32.95 -4.11
CA ASP A 15 -15.77 -34.24 -4.05
C ASP A 15 -15.41 -34.67 -2.63
N ASP A 16 -15.21 -33.72 -1.73
CA ASP A 16 -14.82 -33.93 -0.34
C ASP A 16 -15.81 -33.25 0.63
N PRO A 17 -15.97 -33.75 1.86
CA PRO A 17 -16.73 -33.04 2.88
C PRO A 17 -16.11 -31.68 3.23
N GLY A 18 -16.90 -30.61 3.12
CA GLY A 18 -16.50 -29.30 3.63
C GLY A 18 -17.16 -28.12 2.93
N LEU A 19 -16.53 -26.96 3.09
CA LEU A 19 -16.99 -25.65 2.65
C LEU A 19 -15.91 -24.95 1.82
N VAL A 20 -16.32 -24.23 0.78
CA VAL A 20 -15.50 -23.26 0.06
C VAL A 20 -16.01 -21.87 0.42
N VAL A 21 -15.11 -21.04 0.93
CA VAL A 21 -15.29 -19.61 1.10
C VAL A 21 -14.72 -18.93 -0.13
N SER A 22 -15.50 -18.11 -0.83
CA SER A 22 -15.06 -17.40 -2.04
C SER A 22 -15.20 -15.90 -1.83
N ASP A 23 -14.09 -15.19 -1.91
CA ASP A 23 -14.04 -13.73 -1.99
C ASP A 23 -14.22 -13.33 -3.46
N LEU A 24 -15.28 -12.58 -3.76
CA LEU A 24 -15.63 -12.19 -5.11
C LEU A 24 -14.89 -10.93 -5.58
N ILE A 25 -14.41 -10.12 -4.64
CA ILE A 25 -13.64 -8.90 -4.92
C ILE A 25 -12.21 -9.29 -5.26
N GLU A 26 -11.56 -10.01 -4.33
CA GLU A 26 -10.15 -10.42 -4.48
C GLU A 26 -9.98 -11.68 -5.33
N ARG A 27 -11.10 -12.32 -5.72
CA ARG A 27 -11.14 -13.58 -6.49
C ARG A 27 -10.40 -14.73 -5.81
N ASN A 28 -10.26 -14.67 -4.49
CA ASN A 28 -9.64 -15.71 -3.67
C ASN A 28 -10.64 -16.79 -3.27
N GLN A 29 -10.15 -18.02 -3.10
CA GLN A 29 -10.93 -19.12 -2.54
C GLN A 29 -10.15 -19.80 -1.43
N PHE A 30 -10.84 -20.12 -0.34
CA PHE A 30 -10.28 -20.87 0.77
C PHE A 30 -11.17 -22.05 1.12
N ARG A 31 -10.57 -23.22 1.33
CA ARG A 31 -11.29 -24.48 1.58
C ARG A 31 -11.20 -24.85 3.05
N LEU A 32 -12.33 -25.22 3.63
CA LEU A 32 -12.45 -25.74 4.99
C LEU A 32 -12.98 -27.17 4.89
N PHE A 33 -12.15 -28.17 5.17
CA PHE A 33 -12.56 -29.57 5.13
C PHE A 33 -13.23 -29.96 6.44
N THR A 34 -14.24 -30.83 6.38
CA THR A 34 -15.00 -31.29 7.56
C THR A 34 -14.97 -32.81 7.67
N ASP A 35 -15.38 -33.36 8.82
CA ASP A 35 -15.45 -34.81 9.04
C ASP A 35 -16.57 -35.49 8.24
N THR A 36 -17.66 -34.75 7.97
CA THR A 36 -18.81 -35.22 7.19
C THR A 36 -19.38 -34.10 6.32
N PRO A 37 -20.11 -34.42 5.22
CA PRO A 37 -20.67 -33.40 4.35
C PRO A 37 -21.60 -32.46 5.11
N VAL A 38 -21.37 -31.15 4.96
CA VAL A 38 -22.14 -30.10 5.65
C VAL A 38 -23.21 -29.49 4.76
N SER A 39 -24.20 -28.85 5.38
CA SER A 39 -25.22 -28.07 4.70
C SER A 39 -25.25 -26.67 5.34
N PRO A 40 -24.49 -25.70 4.79
CA PRO A 40 -24.37 -24.38 5.39
C PRO A 40 -25.74 -23.68 5.42
N THR A 41 -26.09 -23.12 6.57
CA THR A 41 -27.31 -22.34 6.75
C THR A 41 -26.93 -20.89 7.04
N PRO A 42 -27.43 -19.90 6.27
CA PRO A 42 -27.13 -18.49 6.54
C PRO A 42 -27.49 -18.09 7.97
N VAL A 43 -26.60 -17.38 8.65
CA VAL A 43 -26.81 -16.80 9.98
C VAL A 43 -26.47 -15.32 9.97
N ASP A 44 -26.91 -14.59 10.99
CA ASP A 44 -26.68 -13.16 11.12
C ASP A 44 -25.17 -12.85 11.32
N PRO A 45 -24.55 -12.06 10.42
CA PRO A 45 -23.18 -11.54 10.55
C PRO A 45 -22.88 -10.90 11.92
N ALA A 46 -23.86 -10.21 12.51
CA ALA A 46 -23.70 -9.54 13.81
C ALA A 46 -23.47 -10.51 14.98
N GLY A 47 -23.57 -11.83 14.73
CA GLY A 47 -23.17 -12.86 15.67
C GLY A 47 -21.65 -13.02 15.84
N HIS A 48 -20.82 -12.38 15.02
CA HIS A 48 -19.37 -12.38 15.16
C HIS A 48 -18.86 -11.10 15.83
N ARG A 49 -17.68 -11.19 16.47
CA ARG A 49 -17.05 -10.04 17.15
C ARG A 49 -16.54 -9.01 16.15
N PHE A 50 -15.91 -9.48 15.08
CA PHE A 50 -15.35 -8.67 14.01
C PHE A 50 -16.40 -8.44 12.91
N PRO A 51 -16.33 -7.32 12.16
CA PRO A 51 -17.18 -7.11 11.00
C PRO A 51 -16.93 -8.20 9.97
N ILE A 52 -18.01 -8.76 9.42
CA ILE A 52 -17.97 -9.78 8.38
C ILE A 52 -19.06 -9.52 7.34
N ASP A 53 -18.80 -9.91 6.09
CA ASP A 53 -19.73 -9.68 4.98
C ASP A 53 -20.83 -10.74 4.95
N ALA A 54 -20.48 -11.98 5.31
CA ALA A 54 -21.39 -13.12 5.30
C ALA A 54 -21.08 -14.11 6.42
N ALA A 55 -22.10 -14.84 6.87
CA ALA A 55 -21.94 -15.93 7.85
C ALA A 55 -22.86 -17.12 7.57
N VAL A 56 -22.36 -18.33 7.88
CA VAL A 56 -23.13 -19.58 7.82
C VAL A 56 -22.90 -20.42 9.07
N ALA A 57 -23.90 -21.22 9.47
CA ALA A 57 -23.75 -22.28 10.47
C ALA A 57 -23.64 -23.65 9.80
N ILE A 58 -22.69 -24.46 10.29
CA ILE A 58 -22.47 -25.86 9.90
C ILE A 58 -22.36 -26.74 11.16
N ASP A 59 -22.73 -28.01 11.05
CA ASP A 59 -22.48 -29.02 12.08
C ASP A 59 -21.21 -29.81 11.72
N ALA A 60 -20.17 -29.73 12.54
CA ALA A 60 -18.89 -30.42 12.31
C ALA A 60 -18.27 -30.90 13.62
N ALA A 61 -17.56 -32.03 13.58
CA ALA A 61 -16.70 -32.48 14.68
C ALA A 61 -15.25 -32.02 14.52
N THR A 62 -14.84 -31.72 13.29
CA THR A 62 -13.50 -31.25 12.96
C THR A 62 -13.58 -30.28 11.77
N ILE A 63 -12.75 -29.24 11.78
CA ILE A 63 -12.42 -28.43 10.61
C ILE A 63 -10.92 -28.57 10.32
N GLU A 64 -10.57 -28.90 9.08
CA GLU A 64 -9.20 -29.06 8.61
C GLU A 64 -8.91 -28.04 7.50
N LEU A 65 -7.76 -27.37 7.61
CA LEU A 65 -7.30 -26.32 6.71
C LEU A 65 -6.20 -26.88 5.80
N PRO A 66 -6.24 -26.63 4.47
CA PRO A 66 -5.29 -27.21 3.51
C PRO A 66 -3.86 -26.69 3.64
N THR A 67 -3.66 -25.64 4.42
CA THR A 67 -2.38 -24.98 4.67
C THR A 67 -2.27 -24.69 6.16
N VAL A 68 -1.04 -24.53 6.65
CA VAL A 68 -0.84 -24.02 8.01
C VAL A 68 -1.08 -22.51 7.98
N VAL A 69 -2.11 -22.06 8.68
CA VAL A 69 -2.41 -20.64 8.89
C VAL A 69 -2.31 -20.34 10.38
N SER A 70 -1.86 -19.13 10.72
CA SER A 70 -1.93 -18.69 12.11
C SER A 70 -3.40 -18.67 12.56
N VAL A 71 -3.68 -19.21 13.76
CA VAL A 71 -5.00 -19.18 14.37
C VAL A 71 -4.95 -18.41 15.68
N CYS A 72 -5.61 -17.26 15.69
CA CYS A 72 -5.75 -16.42 16.88
C CYS A 72 -7.02 -16.83 17.63
N VAL A 73 -6.87 -17.35 18.86
CA VAL A 73 -7.99 -17.81 19.69
C VAL A 73 -8.34 -16.76 20.72
N ARG A 74 -9.62 -16.38 20.76
CA ARG A 74 -10.16 -15.42 21.71
C ARG A 74 -11.32 -16.00 22.50
N ASN A 75 -11.45 -15.58 23.76
CA ASN A 75 -12.62 -15.90 24.57
C ASN A 75 -13.81 -14.98 24.20
N GLU A 76 -14.95 -15.14 24.87
CA GLU A 76 -16.15 -14.32 24.66
C GLU A 76 -15.93 -12.82 24.98
N ALA A 77 -15.05 -12.50 25.93
CA ALA A 77 -14.69 -11.12 26.26
C ALA A 77 -13.76 -10.48 25.21
N GLY A 78 -13.12 -11.30 24.36
CA GLY A 78 -12.18 -10.86 23.35
C GLY A 78 -10.71 -11.01 23.71
N ASP A 79 -10.40 -11.48 24.92
CA ASP A 79 -9.02 -11.65 25.37
C ASP A 79 -8.31 -12.69 24.48
N MET A 80 -7.10 -12.36 24.05
CA MET A 80 -6.25 -13.30 23.33
C MET A 80 -5.83 -14.44 24.26
N LEU A 81 -6.18 -15.67 23.92
CA LEU A 81 -5.78 -16.85 24.69
C LEU A 81 -4.52 -17.51 24.11
N ALA A 82 -4.42 -17.53 22.79
CA ALA A 82 -3.28 -18.07 22.07
C ALA A 82 -3.23 -17.54 20.63
N GLU A 83 -2.04 -17.59 20.05
CA GLU A 83 -1.80 -17.59 18.62
C GLU A 83 -1.04 -18.87 18.28
N THR A 84 -1.60 -19.69 17.39
CA THR A 84 -0.99 -20.98 17.03
C THR A 84 -0.46 -20.93 15.61
N ASP A 85 0.82 -21.27 15.43
CA ASP A 85 1.54 -21.31 14.16
C ASP A 85 1.96 -22.75 13.79
N HIS A 86 3.15 -22.94 13.22
CA HIS A 86 3.67 -24.24 12.82
C HIS A 86 4.02 -25.14 14.01
N SER A 87 3.67 -26.43 13.93
CA SER A 87 3.95 -27.41 14.98
C SER A 87 3.33 -27.10 16.35
N ALA A 88 2.25 -26.32 16.37
CA ALA A 88 1.51 -25.98 17.58
C ALA A 88 0.51 -27.07 17.98
N HIS A 89 0.29 -27.24 19.29
CA HIS A 89 -0.79 -28.05 19.86
C HIS A 89 -1.36 -27.35 21.10
N GLU A 90 -2.59 -26.84 20.99
CA GLU A 90 -3.26 -26.10 22.05
C GLU A 90 -4.64 -26.69 22.34
N GLU A 91 -5.02 -26.72 23.62
CA GLU A 91 -6.30 -27.25 24.08
C GLU A 91 -7.01 -26.23 24.97
N PHE A 92 -8.24 -25.88 24.58
CA PHE A 92 -9.10 -24.95 25.29
C PHE A 92 -10.27 -25.72 25.93
N PRO A 93 -10.55 -25.51 27.22
CA PRO A 93 -11.64 -26.18 27.93
C PRO A 93 -13.01 -25.70 27.42
N HIS A 94 -14.11 -26.17 28.01
CA HIS A 94 -15.44 -25.71 27.63
C HIS A 94 -15.60 -24.17 27.80
N GLY A 95 -15.88 -23.47 26.70
CA GLY A 95 -16.11 -22.02 26.67
C GLY A 95 -16.78 -21.59 25.36
N SER A 96 -16.94 -20.28 25.16
CA SER A 96 -17.27 -19.74 23.84
C SER A 96 -16.03 -19.08 23.27
N TYR A 97 -15.68 -19.45 22.05
CA TYR A 97 -14.45 -19.02 21.40
C TYR A 97 -14.74 -18.38 20.05
N SER A 98 -13.96 -17.33 19.75
CA SER A 98 -13.81 -16.76 18.42
C SER A 98 -12.40 -17.09 17.94
N LEU A 99 -12.30 -17.78 16.80
CA LEU A 99 -11.02 -18.14 16.17
C LEU A 99 -10.89 -17.32 14.88
N GLU A 100 -9.86 -16.50 14.77
CA GLU A 100 -9.49 -15.84 13.50
C GLU A 100 -8.49 -16.73 12.76
N LEU A 101 -8.78 -17.04 11.50
CA LEU A 101 -7.90 -17.79 10.61
C LEU A 101 -7.16 -16.80 9.71
N CYS A 102 -5.85 -16.69 9.88
CA CYS A 102 -4.99 -15.77 9.13
C CYS A 102 -4.66 -16.35 7.74
N GLY A 103 -5.66 -16.38 6.86
CA GLY A 103 -5.55 -16.84 5.48
C GLY A 103 -5.75 -15.70 4.45
N PRO A 104 -5.83 -16.03 3.15
CA PRO A 104 -6.06 -15.07 2.07
C PRO A 104 -7.47 -14.44 2.06
N ILE A 105 -8.35 -14.90 2.95
CA ILE A 105 -9.67 -14.35 3.23
C ILE A 105 -9.77 -14.24 4.74
N LYS A 106 -10.34 -13.15 5.27
CA LYS A 106 -10.59 -13.01 6.71
C LYS A 106 -11.71 -13.95 7.14
N ILE A 107 -11.35 -15.09 7.71
CA ILE A 107 -12.32 -16.10 8.17
C ILE A 107 -12.32 -16.17 9.69
N TYR A 108 -13.51 -16.19 10.27
CA TYR A 108 -13.73 -16.29 11.71
C TYR A 108 -14.63 -17.48 12.02
N LEU A 109 -14.21 -18.32 12.97
CA LEU A 109 -15.04 -19.39 13.52
C LEU A 109 -15.56 -18.96 14.88
N ARG A 110 -16.85 -19.15 15.14
CA ARG A 110 -17.44 -19.03 16.47
C ARG A 110 -18.02 -20.37 16.88
N VAL A 111 -17.60 -20.85 18.06
CA VAL A 111 -17.97 -22.16 18.58
C VAL A 111 -18.20 -22.12 20.09
N GLU A 112 -19.14 -22.93 20.57
CA GLU A 112 -19.36 -23.19 22.00
C GLU A 112 -18.95 -24.63 22.34
N GLY A 113 -17.95 -24.77 23.22
CA GLY A 113 -17.42 -26.07 23.62
C GLY A 113 -15.90 -26.08 23.82
N PRO A 114 -15.34 -27.25 24.19
CA PRO A 114 -13.90 -27.47 24.13
C PRO A 114 -13.41 -27.43 22.68
N VAL A 115 -12.21 -26.86 22.48
CA VAL A 115 -11.55 -26.74 21.18
C VAL A 115 -10.12 -27.25 21.32
N ALA A 116 -9.66 -28.07 20.38
CA ALA A 116 -8.26 -28.45 20.27
C ALA A 116 -7.73 -28.02 18.90
N ILE A 117 -6.58 -27.36 18.86
CA ILE A 117 -5.92 -26.91 17.63
C ILE A 117 -4.59 -27.64 17.54
N ALA A 118 -4.37 -28.30 16.41
CA ALA A 118 -3.12 -28.96 16.09
C ALA A 118 -2.68 -28.56 14.69
N SER A 119 -1.48 -28.00 14.56
CA SER A 119 -0.86 -27.69 13.27
C SER A 119 0.38 -28.55 13.09
N ASP A 120 0.53 -29.15 11.91
CA ASP A 120 1.80 -29.74 11.50
C ASP A 120 2.57 -28.82 10.54
N VAL A 121 3.36 -29.38 9.63
CA VAL A 121 4.12 -28.61 8.62
C VAL A 121 3.32 -28.29 7.36
N SER A 122 2.12 -28.88 7.19
CA SER A 122 1.32 -28.79 5.96
C SER A 122 -0.14 -28.41 6.18
N HIS A 123 -0.73 -28.71 7.35
CA HIS A 123 -2.14 -28.46 7.61
C HIS A 123 -2.38 -28.05 9.07
N THR A 124 -3.48 -27.32 9.28
CA THR A 124 -4.02 -26.99 10.61
C THR A 124 -5.35 -27.70 10.80
N ARG A 125 -5.52 -28.32 11.96
CA ARG A 125 -6.72 -29.07 12.34
C ARG A 125 -7.32 -28.51 13.61
N ILE A 126 -8.62 -28.27 13.59
CA ILE A 126 -9.42 -27.76 14.70
C ILE A 126 -10.47 -28.81 15.05
N ASP A 127 -10.30 -29.46 16.20
CA ASP A 127 -11.20 -30.51 16.69
C ASP A 127 -12.16 -29.97 17.75
N PHE A 128 -13.42 -30.41 17.63
CA PHE A 128 -14.50 -30.13 18.56
C PHE A 128 -14.87 -31.43 19.27
N ASP A 129 -15.13 -31.38 20.58
CA ASP A 129 -15.53 -32.57 21.36
C ASP A 129 -16.93 -33.07 20.91
N GLY A 130 -16.95 -33.88 19.86
CA GLY A 130 -18.13 -34.31 19.11
C GLY A 130 -18.60 -33.31 18.06
N THR A 131 -19.64 -33.68 17.29
CA THR A 131 -20.29 -32.78 16.32
C THR A 131 -20.94 -31.60 17.03
N ARG A 132 -20.64 -30.38 16.58
CA ARG A 132 -21.17 -29.11 17.13
C ARG A 132 -21.52 -28.13 16.01
N GLU A 133 -22.44 -27.22 16.34
CA GLU A 133 -22.70 -26.04 15.50
C GLU A 133 -21.48 -25.12 15.55
N VAL A 134 -20.87 -24.88 14.39
CA VAL A 134 -19.80 -23.91 14.17
C VAL A 134 -20.34 -22.83 13.26
N ARG A 135 -20.24 -21.57 13.69
CA ARG A 135 -20.57 -20.42 12.84
C ARG A 135 -19.31 -19.95 12.14
N VAL A 136 -19.35 -19.97 10.82
CA VAL A 136 -18.27 -19.54 9.94
C VAL A 136 -18.66 -18.19 9.38
N GLY A 137 -17.94 -17.16 9.78
CA GLY A 137 -18.03 -15.80 9.25
C GLY A 137 -16.85 -15.52 8.34
N ALA A 138 -17.07 -14.75 7.28
CA ALA A 138 -15.98 -14.37 6.40
C ALA A 138 -16.16 -12.95 5.85
N ARG A 139 -15.02 -12.32 5.55
CA ARG A 139 -14.93 -10.99 4.99
C ARG A 139 -13.82 -10.90 3.95
N SER A 140 -14.03 -10.08 2.93
CA SER A 140 -12.97 -9.70 2.01
C SER A 140 -11.90 -8.87 2.72
N HIS A 141 -10.65 -8.94 2.24
CA HIS A 141 -9.65 -7.94 2.58
C HIS A 141 -10.00 -6.57 1.97
N HIS A 142 -10.80 -6.55 0.90
CA HIS A 142 -11.27 -5.39 0.16
C HIS A 142 -10.12 -4.45 -0.25
N GLU A 143 -9.03 -5.03 -0.77
CA GLU A 143 -7.85 -4.34 -1.29
C GLU A 143 -8.12 -3.76 -2.70
N GLY A 144 -9.06 -4.35 -3.45
CA GLY A 144 -9.54 -3.86 -4.75
C GLY A 144 -10.95 -3.24 -4.71
N PRO A 145 -11.32 -2.42 -5.70
CA PRO A 145 -12.63 -1.79 -5.77
C PRO A 145 -13.75 -2.81 -6.10
N ALA A 146 -14.87 -2.71 -5.38
CA ALA A 146 -16.02 -3.61 -5.57
C ALA A 146 -17.06 -3.14 -6.62
N ALA A 147 -17.05 -1.85 -6.98
CA ALA A 147 -18.04 -1.24 -7.87
C ALA A 147 -17.45 -0.05 -8.64
N THR A 148 -18.17 0.41 -9.67
CA THR A 148 -17.83 1.61 -10.46
C THR A 148 -19.02 2.58 -10.48
N ILE A 149 -18.81 3.80 -10.00
CA ILE A 149 -19.77 4.91 -10.04
C ILE A 149 -19.53 5.71 -11.32
N THR A 150 -20.61 6.11 -12.00
CA THR A 150 -20.52 7.03 -13.13
C THR A 150 -20.83 8.45 -12.66
N THR A 151 -19.97 9.41 -13.02
CA THR A 151 -20.20 10.85 -12.78
C THR A 151 -20.09 11.66 -14.06
N THR A 152 -20.62 12.87 -14.05
CA THR A 152 -20.45 13.84 -15.15
C THR A 152 -19.31 14.83 -14.86
N ASP A 153 -19.10 15.78 -15.76
CA ASP A 153 -18.22 16.94 -15.57
C ASP A 153 -18.88 18.09 -14.77
N ASP A 154 -20.05 17.88 -14.16
CA ASP A 154 -20.61 18.81 -13.18
C ASP A 154 -19.97 18.55 -11.80
N PRO A 155 -19.31 19.55 -11.17
CA PRO A 155 -18.76 19.39 -9.82
C PRO A 155 -19.78 18.90 -8.79
N THR A 156 -21.07 19.19 -8.98
CA THR A 156 -22.14 18.70 -8.09
C THR A 156 -22.31 17.19 -8.18
N ASP A 157 -22.19 16.61 -9.38
CA ASP A 157 -22.27 15.16 -9.57
C ASP A 157 -21.01 14.49 -8.98
N VAL A 158 -19.85 15.14 -9.10
CA VAL A 158 -18.60 14.67 -8.49
C VAL A 158 -18.66 14.69 -6.96
N MET A 159 -19.27 15.71 -6.35
CA MET A 159 -19.54 15.73 -4.90
C MET A 159 -20.36 14.51 -4.47
N MET A 160 -21.41 14.17 -5.22
CA MET A 160 -22.24 12.99 -4.93
C MET A 160 -21.43 11.70 -5.09
N ALA A 161 -20.63 11.57 -6.17
CA ALA A 161 -19.79 10.40 -6.39
C ALA A 161 -18.75 10.18 -5.26
N VAL A 162 -18.07 11.25 -4.83
CA VAL A 162 -17.06 11.17 -3.74
C VAL A 162 -17.70 10.89 -2.38
N SER A 163 -18.94 11.37 -2.15
CA SER A 163 -19.68 11.03 -0.93
C SER A 163 -19.91 9.53 -0.79
N GLU A 164 -20.03 8.83 -1.92
CA GLU A 164 -20.23 7.38 -1.95
C GLU A 164 -18.95 6.56 -1.69
N PHE A 165 -17.78 7.20 -1.57
CA PHE A 165 -16.53 6.46 -1.31
C PHE A 165 -16.57 5.69 0.01
N SER A 166 -17.30 6.23 0.99
CA SER A 166 -17.42 5.64 2.32
C SER A 166 -18.23 4.34 2.37
N SER A 167 -18.89 3.95 1.26
CA SER A 167 -19.52 2.64 1.13
C SER A 167 -18.53 1.47 1.28
N ALA A 168 -17.24 1.72 1.09
CA ALA A 168 -16.18 0.71 1.24
C ALA A 168 -15.80 0.43 2.70
N LEU A 169 -16.14 1.34 3.63
CA LEU A 169 -15.83 1.20 5.05
C LEU A 169 -16.59 0.02 5.66
N LYS A 170 -15.88 -0.82 6.40
CA LYS A 170 -16.46 -2.00 7.07
C LYS A 170 -17.04 -1.66 8.45
N THR A 171 -16.71 -0.47 8.95
CA THR A 171 -17.17 0.06 10.23
C THR A 171 -17.04 1.58 10.26
N THR A 172 -17.87 2.23 11.06
CA THR A 172 -17.76 3.66 11.39
C THR A 172 -17.11 3.90 12.76
N SER A 173 -16.74 2.85 13.49
CA SER A 173 -15.98 2.95 14.74
C SER A 173 -14.51 3.36 14.49
N PRO A 174 -13.72 3.68 15.54
CA PRO A 174 -12.29 4.01 15.41
C PRO A 174 -11.47 2.89 14.75
N GLU A 175 -11.98 1.67 14.73
CA GLU A 175 -11.41 0.49 14.07
C GLU A 175 -11.19 0.69 12.56
N ARG A 176 -11.88 1.64 11.92
CA ARG A 176 -11.65 2.01 10.50
C ARG A 176 -10.22 2.49 10.21
N SER A 177 -9.47 2.87 11.25
CA SER A 177 -8.04 3.15 11.15
C SER A 177 -7.20 1.91 10.80
N TYR A 178 -7.71 0.68 10.96
CA TYR A 178 -7.05 -0.52 10.43
C TYR A 178 -7.22 -0.59 8.91
N PRO A 179 -6.14 -0.87 8.14
CA PRO A 179 -6.21 -0.97 6.67
C PRO A 179 -7.32 -1.87 6.15
N THR A 180 -7.44 -3.07 6.73
CA THR A 180 -8.44 -4.03 6.27
C THR A 180 -9.88 -3.63 6.60
N LEU A 181 -10.12 -2.65 7.49
CA LEU A 181 -11.47 -2.22 7.90
C LEU A 181 -11.98 -0.98 7.16
N ARG A 182 -11.16 -0.41 6.27
CA ARG A 182 -11.57 0.75 5.47
C ARG A 182 -11.80 0.45 3.98
N GLY A 183 -11.17 -0.59 3.42
CA GLY A 183 -11.41 -1.08 2.06
C GLY A 183 -11.17 -0.08 0.92
N HIS A 184 -11.08 -0.55 -0.32
CA HIS A 184 -10.87 0.33 -1.47
C HIS A 184 -12.17 1.05 -1.88
N PRO A 185 -12.16 2.39 -2.07
CA PRO A 185 -13.32 3.11 -2.61
C PRO A 185 -13.79 2.57 -3.98
N PRO A 186 -15.07 2.68 -4.33
CA PRO A 186 -15.54 2.34 -5.68
C PRO A 186 -14.80 3.16 -6.74
N LEU A 187 -14.58 2.56 -7.91
CA LEU A 187 -14.06 3.26 -9.06
C LEU A 187 -15.00 4.39 -9.48
N VAL A 188 -14.45 5.38 -10.17
CA VAL A 188 -15.24 6.44 -10.80
C VAL A 188 -14.89 6.49 -12.28
N GLU A 189 -15.90 6.59 -13.14
CA GLU A 189 -15.73 6.86 -14.56
C GLU A 189 -16.54 8.07 -15.00
N LEU A 190 -16.02 8.82 -15.98
CA LEU A 190 -16.76 9.91 -16.59
C LEU A 190 -17.78 9.41 -17.61
N GLY A 191 -19.04 9.82 -17.45
CA GLY A 191 -20.14 9.49 -18.35
C GLY A 191 -21.08 10.66 -18.63
N GLU A 192 -22.18 10.38 -19.33
CA GLU A 192 -23.17 11.41 -19.70
C GLU A 192 -24.14 11.74 -18.55
N GLN A 193 -24.29 10.86 -17.55
CA GLN A 193 -25.21 10.99 -16.44
C GLN A 193 -24.62 10.38 -15.17
N PHE A 194 -24.96 10.96 -14.02
CA PHE A 194 -24.62 10.40 -12.72
C PHE A 194 -25.42 9.11 -12.46
N ASP A 195 -24.72 8.03 -12.09
CA ASP A 195 -25.30 6.72 -11.77
C ASP A 195 -24.49 6.02 -10.67
N VAL A 196 -25.19 5.50 -9.66
CA VAL A 196 -24.61 4.75 -8.55
C VAL A 196 -25.16 3.31 -8.62
N PRO A 197 -24.30 2.29 -8.75
CA PRO A 197 -24.75 0.90 -8.84
C PRO A 197 -25.52 0.44 -7.61
N ASP A 198 -26.48 -0.46 -7.83
CA ASP A 198 -27.20 -1.15 -6.74
C ASP A 198 -26.20 -1.88 -5.83
N GLY A 199 -26.10 -1.46 -4.56
CA GLY A 199 -25.21 -2.08 -3.56
C GLY A 199 -24.14 -1.16 -3.02
N VAL A 200 -23.83 -0.07 -3.72
CA VAL A 200 -23.04 1.03 -3.17
C VAL A 200 -23.94 1.80 -2.20
N VAL A 201 -23.71 1.61 -0.90
CA VAL A 201 -24.49 2.26 0.16
C VAL A 201 -23.54 2.80 1.21
N SER A 202 -23.46 4.12 1.28
CA SER A 202 -22.67 4.81 2.30
C SER A 202 -23.38 4.82 3.66
N PRO A 203 -22.62 4.73 4.77
CA PRO A 203 -23.20 4.83 6.10
C PRO A 203 -23.71 6.26 6.39
N ASP A 204 -24.93 6.37 6.94
CA ASP A 204 -25.47 7.64 7.43
C ASP A 204 -24.86 7.97 8.80
N THR A 205 -23.82 8.81 8.81
CA THR A 205 -23.08 9.19 10.03
C THR A 205 -23.54 10.52 10.62
N GLY A 206 -24.32 11.29 9.88
CA GLY A 206 -24.69 12.68 10.21
C GLY A 206 -23.51 13.65 10.13
N VAL A 207 -22.44 13.33 9.39
CA VAL A 207 -21.27 14.18 9.16
C VAL A 207 -21.30 14.70 7.72
N ARG A 208 -21.06 15.99 7.53
CA ARG A 208 -21.11 16.64 6.21
C ARG A 208 -19.95 17.61 6.03
N LEU A 209 -19.38 17.64 4.82
CA LEU A 209 -18.45 18.66 4.38
C LEU A 209 -19.19 19.62 3.45
N GLU A 210 -19.39 20.87 3.89
CA GLU A 210 -19.98 21.90 3.06
C GLU A 210 -18.86 22.60 2.27
N LEU A 211 -18.82 22.41 0.95
CA LEU A 211 -17.71 22.86 0.10
C LEU A 211 -18.20 23.66 -1.13
N PRO A 212 -17.39 24.60 -1.65
CA PRO A 212 -17.64 25.22 -2.95
C PRO A 212 -17.74 24.17 -4.08
N ARG A 213 -18.55 24.47 -5.11
CA ARG A 213 -18.72 23.61 -6.30
C ARG A 213 -17.53 23.71 -7.26
N GLU A 214 -16.36 23.37 -6.76
CA GLU A 214 -15.08 23.50 -7.45
C GLU A 214 -14.27 22.22 -7.28
N TYR A 215 -13.65 21.72 -8.36
CA TYR A 215 -12.84 20.50 -8.33
C TYR A 215 -11.73 20.56 -7.28
N GLU A 216 -11.09 21.72 -7.14
CA GLU A 216 -10.05 21.96 -6.13
C GLU A 216 -10.55 21.62 -4.72
N SER A 217 -11.73 22.13 -4.36
CA SER A 217 -12.33 21.87 -3.05
C SER A 217 -12.66 20.40 -2.85
N ILE A 218 -13.24 19.76 -3.89
CA ILE A 218 -13.69 18.36 -3.82
C ILE A 218 -12.49 17.40 -3.73
N TYR A 219 -11.44 17.62 -4.51
CA TYR A 219 -10.30 16.71 -4.61
C TYR A 219 -9.50 16.70 -3.31
N VAL A 220 -9.22 17.89 -2.77
CA VAL A 220 -8.54 18.06 -1.49
C VAL A 220 -9.30 17.38 -0.36
N ALA A 221 -10.64 17.50 -0.36
CA ALA A 221 -11.48 16.92 0.68
C ALA A 221 -11.77 15.43 0.52
N ALA A 222 -11.53 14.81 -0.65
CA ALA A 222 -11.96 13.44 -0.93
C ALA A 222 -11.40 12.39 0.05
N PRO A 223 -10.09 12.38 0.40
CA PRO A 223 -9.56 11.44 1.39
C PRO A 223 -10.17 11.62 2.78
N LEU A 224 -10.39 12.88 3.19
CA LEU A 224 -11.05 13.20 4.45
C LEU A 224 -12.49 12.70 4.42
N ALA A 225 -13.29 13.10 3.42
CA ALA A 225 -14.70 12.74 3.28
C ALA A 225 -14.92 11.23 3.37
N TYR A 226 -14.09 10.46 2.66
CA TYR A 226 -14.06 9.01 2.74
C TYR A 226 -13.76 8.52 4.17
N TYR A 227 -12.67 8.99 4.78
CA TYR A 227 -12.22 8.49 6.09
C TYR A 227 -13.21 8.78 7.23
N ILE A 228 -13.87 9.94 7.19
CA ILE A 228 -14.89 10.34 8.18
C ILE A 228 -16.32 10.07 7.72
N ALA A 229 -16.48 9.31 6.62
CA ALA A 229 -17.77 8.94 6.05
C ALA A 229 -18.75 10.12 5.96
N ALA A 230 -18.29 11.22 5.36
CA ALA A 230 -19.03 12.47 5.28
C ALA A 230 -19.58 12.70 3.88
N ASP A 231 -20.84 13.17 3.82
CA ASP A 231 -21.39 13.66 2.55
C ASP A 231 -20.72 14.99 2.18
N ILE A 232 -20.30 15.14 0.93
CA ILE A 232 -19.91 16.41 0.38
C ILE A 232 -21.14 17.11 -0.18
N VAL A 233 -21.48 18.26 0.40
CA VAL A 233 -22.63 19.06 -0.02
C VAL A 233 -22.20 20.48 -0.44
N PRO A 234 -22.91 21.11 -1.38
CA PRO A 234 -22.59 22.47 -1.79
C PRO A 234 -22.72 23.49 -0.65
N GLY A 235 -21.67 24.29 -0.43
CA GLY A 235 -21.61 25.39 0.52
C GLY A 235 -20.72 26.54 0.02
N ASP A 236 -20.97 27.76 0.50
CA ASP A 236 -20.18 28.94 0.09
C ASP A 236 -18.84 29.06 0.87
N SER A 237 -18.68 28.32 1.96
CA SER A 237 -17.49 28.37 2.82
C SER A 237 -17.13 26.97 3.28
N PRO A 238 -15.89 26.50 3.05
CA PRO A 238 -15.45 25.17 3.45
C PRO A 238 -15.58 24.93 4.97
N ARG A 239 -16.39 23.95 5.36
CA ARG A 239 -16.54 23.56 6.78
C ARG A 239 -17.00 22.13 6.95
N LEU A 240 -16.62 21.53 8.08
CA LEU A 240 -17.18 20.28 8.57
C LEU A 240 -18.36 20.61 9.49
N VAL A 241 -19.50 19.94 9.29
CA VAL A 241 -20.72 20.10 10.08
C VAL A 241 -21.24 18.75 10.52
N THR A 242 -21.73 18.65 11.75
CA THR A 242 -22.45 17.47 12.23
C THR A 242 -23.92 17.77 12.49
N ASP A 243 -24.76 16.74 12.46
CA ASP A 243 -26.18 16.85 12.77
C ASP A 243 -26.47 17.20 14.25
N ASP A 244 -25.49 17.00 15.13
CA ASP A 244 -25.54 17.46 16.52
C ASP A 244 -25.26 18.98 16.65
N GLY A 245 -24.89 19.63 15.54
CA GLY A 245 -24.71 21.08 15.44
C GLY A 245 -23.29 21.56 15.61
N PHE A 246 -22.31 20.64 15.69
CA PHE A 246 -20.89 20.99 15.68
C PHE A 246 -20.48 21.55 14.32
N VAL A 247 -19.62 22.56 14.32
CA VAL A 247 -19.08 23.19 13.11
C VAL A 247 -17.59 23.44 13.30
N HIS A 248 -16.77 22.92 12.39
CA HIS A 248 -15.34 23.20 12.29
C HIS A 248 -15.05 23.91 10.97
N ASP A 249 -14.40 25.06 11.06
CA ASP A 249 -14.01 25.86 9.88
C ASP A 249 -12.81 25.22 9.19
N LEU A 250 -12.93 24.94 7.89
CA LEU A 250 -11.83 24.40 7.10
C LEU A 250 -11.06 25.50 6.36
N ASP A 251 -11.66 26.68 6.16
CA ASP A 251 -10.98 27.83 5.55
C ASP A 251 -10.33 28.73 6.61
N THR A 252 -9.21 28.26 7.15
CA THR A 252 -8.49 28.97 8.21
C THR A 252 -7.38 29.86 7.68
N VAL A 253 -6.72 30.62 8.56
CA VAL A 253 -5.52 31.42 8.21
C VAL A 253 -4.36 30.58 7.67
N ARG A 254 -4.39 29.24 7.86
CA ARG A 254 -3.40 28.30 7.32
C ARG A 254 -3.69 27.91 5.86
N GLY A 255 -4.90 28.18 5.38
CA GLY A 255 -5.40 27.72 4.08
C GLY A 255 -6.19 26.42 4.19
N PHE A 256 -7.10 26.23 3.23
CA PHE A 256 -8.02 25.09 3.17
C PHE A 256 -7.31 23.74 3.11
N GLU A 257 -6.35 23.58 2.20
CA GLU A 257 -5.63 22.30 2.00
C GLU A 257 -4.91 21.85 3.28
N THR A 258 -4.19 22.78 3.92
CA THR A 258 -3.48 22.51 5.18
C THR A 258 -4.43 22.17 6.33
N GLU A 259 -5.62 22.77 6.38
CA GLU A 259 -6.59 22.44 7.44
C GLU A 259 -7.21 21.06 7.22
N VAL A 260 -7.57 20.71 5.98
CA VAL A 260 -8.08 19.38 5.62
C VAL A 260 -7.05 18.29 5.95
N GLU A 261 -5.79 18.51 5.58
CA GLU A 261 -4.67 17.64 5.94
C GLU A 261 -4.59 17.41 7.45
N ARG A 262 -4.66 18.48 8.26
CA ARG A 262 -4.59 18.39 9.72
C ARG A 262 -5.77 17.62 10.31
N VAL A 263 -6.98 17.88 9.83
CA VAL A 263 -8.19 17.18 10.30
C VAL A 263 -8.10 15.69 9.97
N LEU A 264 -7.63 15.32 8.78
CA LEU A 264 -7.41 13.93 8.39
C LEU A 264 -6.37 13.26 9.30
N LYS A 265 -5.16 13.84 9.39
CA LYS A 265 -4.06 13.30 10.21
C LYS A 265 -4.44 13.15 11.69
N GLN A 266 -5.06 14.18 12.26
CA GLN A 266 -5.46 14.20 13.68
C GLN A 266 -6.58 13.19 13.99
N THR A 267 -7.62 13.14 13.16
CA THR A 267 -8.72 12.18 13.34
C THR A 267 -8.20 10.76 13.23
N PHE A 268 -7.38 10.50 12.19
CA PHE A 268 -6.78 9.20 11.96
C PHE A 268 -5.93 8.72 13.14
N PHE A 269 -5.06 9.58 13.65
CA PHE A 269 -4.21 9.26 14.79
C PHE A 269 -5.01 9.01 16.07
N LEU A 270 -6.00 9.86 16.36
CA LEU A 270 -6.83 9.68 17.55
C LEU A 270 -7.73 8.45 17.46
N ASP A 271 -8.15 8.03 16.26
CA ASP A 271 -8.79 6.73 16.06
C ASP A 271 -7.83 5.56 16.32
N CYS A 272 -6.58 5.65 15.85
CA CYS A 272 -5.54 4.67 16.13
C CYS A 272 -5.31 4.47 17.63
N VAL A 273 -5.36 5.55 18.41
CA VAL A 273 -5.26 5.51 19.87
C VAL A 273 -6.54 4.96 20.49
N THR A 274 -7.71 5.49 20.10
CA THR A 274 -9.01 5.13 20.69
C THR A 274 -9.38 3.67 20.42
N ARG A 275 -9.01 3.09 19.27
CA ARG A 275 -9.33 1.68 18.94
C ARG A 275 -8.65 0.67 19.86
N THR A 276 -7.62 1.07 20.63
CA THR A 276 -6.97 0.18 21.61
C THR A 276 -7.92 -0.25 22.74
N GLU A 277 -9.08 0.40 22.87
CA GLU A 277 -10.20 0.01 23.76
C GLU A 277 -11.10 -1.08 23.14
N GLY A 278 -10.89 -1.43 21.87
CA GLY A 278 -11.85 -2.18 21.05
C GLY A 278 -11.49 -3.63 20.76
N TYR A 279 -11.35 -3.95 19.48
CA TYR A 279 -11.13 -5.31 19.00
C TYR A 279 -9.82 -5.90 19.50
N TYR A 280 -8.77 -5.09 19.53
CA TYR A 280 -7.43 -5.47 19.95
C TYR A 280 -6.97 -4.57 21.10
N SER A 281 -6.95 -5.13 22.31
CA SER A 281 -6.34 -4.49 23.47
C SER A 281 -4.83 -4.68 23.36
N VAL A 282 -4.13 -3.63 22.96
CA VAL A 282 -2.68 -3.60 22.81
C VAL A 282 -2.10 -2.44 23.59
N ASP A 283 -0.91 -2.65 24.15
CA ASP A 283 -0.13 -1.57 24.73
C ASP A 283 0.52 -0.80 23.56
N LEU A 284 0.01 0.41 23.30
CA LEU A 284 0.42 1.25 22.18
C LEU A 284 1.28 2.42 22.70
N HIS A 285 2.51 2.51 22.21
CA HIS A 285 3.46 3.56 22.60
C HIS A 285 2.85 4.97 22.45
N GLU A 286 2.23 5.27 21.31
CA GLU A 286 1.69 6.60 21.01
C GLU A 286 0.53 6.97 21.96
N ARG A 287 -0.23 5.97 22.42
CA ARG A 287 -1.25 6.20 23.45
C ARG A 287 -0.60 6.63 24.76
N GLU A 288 0.41 5.89 25.23
CA GLU A 288 1.10 6.22 26.48
C GLU A 288 1.73 7.61 26.45
N ALA A 289 2.27 8.01 25.28
CA ALA A 289 2.89 9.30 25.08
C ALA A 289 1.92 10.48 25.27
N ILE A 290 0.66 10.35 24.84
CA ILE A 290 -0.29 11.46 24.83
C ILE A 290 -1.34 11.41 25.95
N GLU A 291 -1.69 10.22 26.47
CA GLU A 291 -2.85 10.01 27.36
C GLU A 291 -2.80 10.89 28.62
N THR A 292 -1.61 11.14 29.19
CA THR A 292 -1.48 11.99 30.38
C THR A 292 -1.61 13.49 30.11
N SER A 293 -1.47 13.89 28.85
CA SER A 293 -1.47 15.29 28.40
C SER A 293 -2.80 15.73 27.79
N LEU A 294 -3.61 14.77 27.34
CA LEU A 294 -4.92 15.00 26.74
C LEU A 294 -6.03 14.75 27.76
N ASP A 295 -7.06 15.59 27.73
CA ASP A 295 -8.26 15.44 28.55
C ASP A 295 -9.34 14.69 27.76
N LEU A 296 -9.01 13.49 27.25
CA LEU A 296 -9.91 12.62 26.50
C LEU A 296 -10.14 11.32 27.25
N ASP A 297 -11.40 10.88 27.32
CA ASP A 297 -11.78 9.56 27.84
C ASP A 297 -11.89 8.58 26.66
N PHE A 298 -10.80 7.89 26.33
CA PHE A 298 -10.74 6.98 25.18
C PHE A 298 -11.76 5.83 25.28
N GLY A 299 -11.98 5.28 26.48
CA GLY A 299 -12.97 4.23 26.70
C GLY A 299 -14.39 4.71 26.40
N TRP A 300 -14.75 5.92 26.86
CA TRP A 300 -16.04 6.52 26.52
C TRP A 300 -16.15 6.87 25.03
N LEU A 301 -15.08 7.43 24.43
CA LEU A 301 -15.03 7.82 23.02
C LEU A 301 -15.22 6.65 22.09
N TYR A 302 -14.63 5.48 22.40
CA TYR A 302 -14.77 4.27 21.60
C TYR A 302 -16.24 3.88 21.37
N ASP A 303 -17.08 4.02 22.40
CA ASP A 303 -18.51 3.72 22.34
C ASP A 303 -19.37 4.86 21.75
N GLN A 304 -18.78 6.02 21.43
CA GLN A 304 -19.52 7.15 20.87
C GLN A 304 -19.71 7.04 19.35
N PRO A 305 -20.80 7.62 18.80
CA PRO A 305 -20.93 7.81 17.36
C PRO A 305 -19.81 8.68 16.78
N LEU A 306 -19.45 8.43 15.52
CA LEU A 306 -18.40 9.16 14.79
C LEU A 306 -18.48 10.68 14.91
N ARG A 307 -19.66 11.26 14.72
CA ARG A 307 -19.88 12.71 14.84
C ARG A 307 -19.50 13.29 16.21
N THR A 308 -19.69 12.52 17.29
CA THR A 308 -19.32 12.92 18.65
C THR A 308 -17.81 12.75 18.86
N GLN A 309 -17.21 11.69 18.32
CA GLN A 309 -15.76 11.50 18.32
C GLN A 309 -15.05 12.67 17.62
N LEU A 310 -15.54 13.10 16.45
CA LEU A 310 -14.97 14.23 15.71
C LEU A 310 -15.02 15.54 16.50
N GLU A 311 -16.11 15.84 17.18
CA GLU A 311 -16.22 17.06 18.02
C GLU A 311 -15.17 17.06 19.13
N GLU A 312 -15.00 15.94 19.83
CA GLU A 312 -14.04 15.79 20.92
C GLU A 312 -12.59 15.81 20.40
N TYR A 313 -12.31 15.07 19.33
CA TYR A 313 -11.00 15.04 18.68
C TYR A 313 -10.56 16.43 18.20
N LEU A 314 -11.45 17.17 17.52
CA LEU A 314 -11.14 18.50 16.99
C LEU A 314 -11.16 19.60 18.05
N SER A 315 -11.62 19.31 19.27
CA SER A 315 -11.43 20.19 20.42
C SER A 315 -9.97 20.20 20.92
N VAL A 316 -9.22 19.14 20.65
CA VAL A 316 -7.80 19.02 20.98
C VAL A 316 -6.97 19.90 20.03
N PRO A 317 -6.11 20.79 20.55
CA PRO A 317 -5.17 21.51 19.71
C PRO A 317 -4.24 20.54 18.99
N PHE A 318 -4.21 20.58 17.65
CA PHE A 318 -3.35 19.70 16.83
C PHE A 318 -1.89 19.61 17.30
N GLY A 319 -1.29 20.71 17.77
CA GLY A 319 0.09 20.71 18.27
C GLY A 319 0.30 19.89 19.56
N ALA A 320 -0.76 19.37 20.18
CA ALA A 320 -0.68 18.43 21.30
C ALA A 320 -0.49 16.98 20.83
N VAL A 321 -0.76 16.68 19.55
CA VAL A 321 -0.60 15.34 18.96
C VAL A 321 0.42 15.29 17.83
N GLU A 322 0.80 16.46 17.28
CA GLU A 322 1.66 16.61 16.10
C GLU A 322 2.97 15.81 16.16
N ASP A 323 3.65 15.79 17.31
CA ASP A 323 4.93 15.10 17.49
C ASP A 323 4.80 13.56 17.53
N GLU A 324 3.60 13.03 17.74
CA GLU A 324 3.31 11.58 17.79
C GLU A 324 2.55 11.10 16.55
N LEU A 325 2.30 11.98 15.58
CA LEU A 325 1.70 11.57 14.31
C LEU A 325 2.66 10.66 13.53
N PRO A 326 2.14 9.58 12.90
CA PRO A 326 2.91 8.81 11.94
C PRO A 326 3.35 9.70 10.77
N GLU A 327 4.56 9.50 10.27
CA GLU A 327 5.02 10.12 9.03
C GLU A 327 4.07 9.75 7.89
N TRP A 328 3.53 10.75 7.18
CA TRP A 328 2.46 10.46 6.25
C TRP A 328 3.00 9.79 4.99
N ARG A 329 2.31 8.75 4.53
CA ARG A 329 2.78 7.95 3.40
C ARG A 329 2.94 8.75 2.11
N MET A 330 1.91 9.48 1.70
CA MET A 330 1.87 10.08 0.37
C MET A 330 1.18 11.45 0.37
N THR A 331 1.77 12.40 -0.36
CA THR A 331 1.05 13.57 -0.89
C THR A 331 0.81 13.41 -2.38
N SER A 332 -0.42 13.58 -2.83
CA SER A 332 -0.78 13.60 -4.25
C SER A 332 -1.15 15.01 -4.70
N HIS A 333 -0.39 15.53 -5.65
CA HIS A 333 -0.64 16.79 -6.32
C HIS A 333 -1.56 16.54 -7.52
N VAL A 334 -2.84 16.86 -7.39
CA VAL A 334 -3.87 16.54 -8.38
C VAL A 334 -4.36 17.80 -9.06
N ALA A 335 -4.13 17.90 -10.38
CA ALA A 335 -4.67 18.99 -11.17
C ALA A 335 -6.21 18.94 -11.16
N PRO A 336 -6.90 20.07 -10.86
CA PRO A 336 -8.35 20.10 -10.64
C PRO A 336 -9.12 20.11 -11.97
N THR A 337 -9.01 19.04 -12.76
CA THR A 337 -9.71 18.85 -14.04
C THR A 337 -10.63 17.63 -13.98
N PRO A 338 -11.75 17.61 -14.74
CA PRO A 338 -12.73 16.51 -14.69
C PRO A 338 -12.10 15.14 -14.95
N GLU A 339 -11.11 15.05 -15.84
CA GLU A 339 -10.47 13.78 -16.24
C GLU A 339 -9.74 13.11 -15.08
N ASN A 340 -9.30 13.88 -14.09
CA ASN A 340 -8.58 13.34 -12.92
C ASN A 340 -9.51 12.81 -11.83
N VAL A 341 -10.85 12.93 -11.96
CA VAL A 341 -11.80 12.34 -11.00
C VAL A 341 -11.60 10.82 -10.90
N GLU A 342 -11.31 10.15 -12.02
CA GLU A 342 -11.14 8.70 -12.09
C GLU A 342 -9.96 8.18 -11.25
N LEU A 343 -9.03 9.07 -10.85
CA LEU A 343 -7.89 8.74 -10.00
C LEU A 343 -8.17 8.90 -8.50
N LEU A 344 -9.22 9.63 -8.11
CA LEU A 344 -9.53 9.90 -6.71
C LEU A 344 -9.74 8.63 -5.86
N PRO A 345 -10.37 7.54 -6.35
CA PRO A 345 -10.51 6.31 -5.57
C PRO A 345 -9.17 5.75 -5.09
N PHE A 346 -8.16 5.73 -5.96
CA PHE A 346 -6.84 5.18 -5.67
C PHE A 346 -6.05 6.09 -4.70
N VAL A 347 -6.08 7.39 -4.96
CA VAL A 347 -5.44 8.40 -4.09
C VAL A 347 -6.07 8.38 -2.69
N THR A 348 -7.39 8.18 -2.62
CA THR A 348 -8.15 8.08 -1.37
C THR A 348 -7.89 6.76 -0.64
N ASN A 349 -7.76 5.64 -1.35
CA ASN A 349 -7.39 4.35 -0.76
C ASN A 349 -6.04 4.41 -0.03
N ASP A 350 -5.08 5.14 -0.60
CA ASP A 350 -3.77 5.38 0.01
C ASP A 350 -3.81 6.37 1.20
N LEU A 351 -4.98 6.94 1.50
CA LEU A 351 -5.19 8.05 2.44
C LEU A 351 -4.25 9.22 2.15
N ALA A 352 -3.92 9.47 0.88
CA ALA A 352 -2.97 10.51 0.53
C ALA A 352 -3.47 11.90 0.92
N VAL A 353 -2.55 12.79 1.29
CA VAL A 353 -2.86 14.22 1.36
C VAL A 353 -3.01 14.73 -0.06
N VAL A 354 -4.18 15.23 -0.42
CA VAL A 354 -4.41 15.81 -1.76
C VAL A 354 -4.14 17.30 -1.73
N ARG A 355 -3.26 17.75 -2.62
CA ARG A 355 -3.00 19.16 -2.89
C ARG A 355 -3.29 19.47 -4.35
N THR A 356 -3.65 20.69 -4.64
CA THR A 356 -3.94 21.13 -6.00
C THR A 356 -2.92 22.16 -6.45
N PRO A 357 -2.34 22.01 -7.65
CA PRO A 357 -1.39 22.98 -8.15
C PRO A 357 -2.08 24.32 -8.42
N GLN A 358 -1.60 25.38 -7.76
CA GLN A 358 -2.15 26.74 -7.87
C GLN A 358 -1.98 27.38 -9.27
N ASP A 359 -1.02 26.89 -10.07
CA ASP A 359 -0.74 27.37 -11.42
C ASP A 359 -0.70 26.20 -12.41
N GLN A 360 -1.48 26.28 -13.50
CA GLN A 360 -1.26 25.38 -14.65
C GLN A 360 0.15 25.65 -15.20
N PRO A 361 0.96 24.62 -15.47
CA PRO A 361 2.27 24.82 -16.06
C PRO A 361 2.13 25.50 -17.42
N GLU A 362 2.51 26.77 -17.53
CA GLU A 362 2.68 27.40 -18.84
C GLU A 362 3.75 26.61 -19.60
N PRO A 363 3.53 26.26 -20.88
CA PRO A 363 4.49 25.47 -21.64
C PRO A 363 5.81 26.22 -21.74
N SER A 364 6.85 25.64 -21.15
CA SER A 364 8.25 26.09 -21.19
C SER A 364 8.48 27.50 -20.64
N SER A 365 8.16 27.75 -19.37
CA SER A 365 8.75 28.92 -18.70
C SER A 365 10.27 28.73 -18.62
N GLU A 366 11.03 29.81 -18.85
CA GLU A 366 12.50 29.81 -18.65
C GLU A 366 12.87 29.35 -17.22
N VAL A 367 11.95 29.50 -16.27
CA VAL A 367 12.08 29.06 -14.87
C VAL A 367 12.03 27.54 -14.76
N GLN A 368 11.05 26.85 -15.35
CA GLN A 368 10.99 25.37 -15.36
C GLN A 368 12.20 24.77 -16.07
N THR A 369 12.63 25.38 -17.17
CA THR A 369 13.82 24.95 -17.91
C THR A 369 15.09 25.20 -17.09
N THR A 370 15.14 26.26 -16.30
CA THR A 370 16.27 26.56 -15.40
C THR A 370 16.29 25.64 -14.20
N ALA A 371 15.15 25.35 -13.56
CA ALA A 371 15.03 24.40 -12.45
C ALA A 371 15.40 22.98 -12.89
N ALA A 372 14.90 22.53 -14.05
CA ALA A 372 15.32 21.28 -14.66
C ALA A 372 16.83 21.30 -14.95
N ASN A 373 17.37 22.36 -15.56
CA ASN A 373 18.80 22.47 -15.81
C ASN A 373 19.67 22.58 -14.54
N GLU A 374 19.18 23.17 -13.45
CA GLU A 374 19.87 23.24 -12.15
C GLU A 374 19.85 21.87 -11.47
N PHE A 375 18.71 21.19 -11.46
CA PHE A 375 18.56 19.81 -11.01
C PHE A 375 19.51 18.87 -11.76
N PHE A 376 19.60 18.98 -13.09
CA PHE A 376 20.55 18.20 -13.89
C PHE A 376 22.02 18.67 -13.77
N ARG A 377 22.31 19.86 -13.19
CA ARG A 377 23.68 20.39 -13.04
C ARG A 377 24.35 19.95 -11.74
N ASP A 378 23.61 19.70 -10.67
CA ASP A 378 24.19 19.28 -9.38
C ASP A 378 24.75 17.84 -9.43
N ALA A 379 24.36 17.02 -10.41
CA ALA A 379 24.85 15.66 -10.65
C ALA A 379 26.03 15.54 -11.65
N SER A 380 26.93 16.53 -11.76
CA SER A 380 27.99 16.72 -12.81
C SER A 380 28.57 15.46 -13.50
N PHE A 381 28.85 15.39 -14.82
CA PHE A 381 29.97 16.05 -15.54
C PHE A 381 29.91 15.86 -17.09
N THR A 382 28.75 15.86 -17.75
CA THR A 382 28.66 15.69 -19.22
C THR A 382 28.12 16.94 -19.90
N ARG A 383 28.96 17.58 -20.75
CA ARG A 383 28.50 18.63 -21.68
C ARG A 383 27.65 17.96 -22.76
N SER A 384 26.35 18.10 -22.69
CA SER A 384 25.43 17.68 -23.74
C SER A 384 25.43 18.68 -24.90
N ALA A 385 25.54 18.15 -26.12
CA ALA A 385 25.10 18.83 -27.32
C ALA A 385 23.58 18.80 -27.33
N SER A 386 22.96 19.98 -27.34
CA SER A 386 21.53 20.19 -27.49
C SER A 386 21.00 19.49 -28.74
N ALA A 387 20.28 18.38 -28.57
CA ALA A 387 19.42 17.81 -29.59
C ALA A 387 17.98 18.29 -29.32
N ASP A 388 17.44 19.03 -30.27
CA ASP A 388 16.03 19.45 -30.37
C ASP A 388 15.10 18.22 -30.25
N GLY A 389 14.60 17.94 -29.06
CA GLY A 389 13.37 17.18 -28.83
C GLY A 389 12.27 18.15 -28.44
N ALA A 390 11.02 17.91 -28.84
CA ALA A 390 9.85 18.72 -28.46
C ALA A 390 9.95 19.13 -26.98
N ALA A 391 9.83 20.43 -26.69
CA ALA A 391 10.06 20.99 -25.37
C ALA A 391 9.19 20.25 -24.33
N ARG A 392 9.80 19.33 -23.58
CA ARG A 392 9.14 18.60 -22.50
C ARG A 392 8.71 19.62 -21.45
N SER A 393 7.43 19.58 -21.07
CA SER A 393 6.92 20.40 -19.96
C SER A 393 7.28 19.69 -18.66
N TYR A 394 8.20 20.28 -17.91
CA TYR A 394 8.57 19.80 -16.58
C TYR A 394 7.77 20.55 -15.53
N VAL A 395 7.32 19.82 -14.51
CA VAL A 395 6.65 20.37 -13.33
C VAL A 395 7.44 20.00 -12.10
N GLN A 396 7.48 20.89 -11.13
CA GLN A 396 8.09 20.64 -9.83
C GLN A 396 7.02 20.94 -8.79
N PRO A 397 6.34 19.91 -8.26
CA PRO A 397 5.39 20.10 -7.18
C PRO A 397 6.08 20.68 -5.94
N GLU A 398 5.30 21.37 -5.10
CA GLU A 398 5.82 21.83 -3.81
C GLU A 398 6.21 20.63 -2.96
N ALA A 399 7.41 20.65 -2.40
CA ALA A 399 7.87 19.57 -1.54
C ALA A 399 7.06 19.52 -0.24
N THR A 400 6.70 18.31 0.19
CA THR A 400 5.96 18.06 1.43
C THR A 400 6.75 17.20 2.41
N ASP A 401 6.17 16.94 3.57
CA ASP A 401 6.69 16.11 4.67
C ASP A 401 6.26 14.63 4.56
N SER A 402 5.69 14.22 3.42
CA SER A 402 5.33 12.82 3.19
C SER A 402 6.51 12.03 2.64
N LEU A 403 6.58 10.73 2.96
CA LEU A 403 7.57 9.79 2.41
C LEU A 403 7.59 9.83 0.88
N GLU A 404 6.40 9.73 0.27
CA GLU A 404 6.24 9.77 -1.17
C GLU A 404 5.43 10.98 -1.65
N GLN A 405 5.70 11.41 -2.87
CA GLN A 405 4.91 12.42 -3.57
C GLN A 405 4.56 11.95 -4.97
N SER A 406 3.32 12.21 -5.40
CA SER A 406 2.84 11.92 -6.76
C SER A 406 2.22 13.14 -7.43
N TRP A 407 2.30 13.16 -8.75
CA TRP A 407 1.75 14.20 -9.62
C TRP A 407 0.72 13.58 -10.57
N VAL A 408 -0.48 14.12 -10.54
CA VAL A 408 -1.61 13.78 -11.40
C VAL A 408 -1.98 15.02 -12.21
N GLY A 409 -1.68 15.04 -13.49
CA GLY A 409 -1.90 16.18 -14.37
C GLY A 409 -0.92 16.22 -15.53
N GLU A 410 -0.91 17.27 -16.32
CA GLU A 410 0.00 17.41 -17.46
C GLU A 410 1.48 17.62 -17.04
N GLY A 411 2.41 17.25 -17.92
CA GLY A 411 3.86 17.42 -17.70
C GLY A 411 4.54 16.29 -16.91
N ALA A 412 5.88 16.31 -16.92
CA ALA A 412 6.73 15.33 -16.24
C ALA A 412 7.23 15.89 -14.90
N PRO A 413 6.93 15.24 -13.76
CA PRO A 413 7.34 15.72 -12.45
C PRO A 413 8.83 15.53 -12.18
N ILE A 414 9.41 16.50 -11.49
CA ILE A 414 10.72 16.42 -10.85
C ILE A 414 10.49 16.35 -9.34
N GLY A 415 11.05 15.33 -8.68
CA GLY A 415 10.90 15.13 -7.24
C GLY A 415 9.60 14.44 -6.81
N ALA A 416 8.74 14.03 -7.75
CA ALA A 416 7.52 13.26 -7.50
C ALA A 416 7.34 12.17 -8.57
N SER A 417 6.55 11.13 -8.27
CA SER A 417 6.12 10.13 -9.25
C SER A 417 5.04 10.71 -10.18
N LYS A 418 4.98 10.24 -11.43
CA LYS A 418 3.91 10.55 -12.38
C LYS A 418 2.83 9.49 -12.27
N ALA A 419 1.77 9.79 -11.54
CA ALA A 419 0.61 8.92 -11.45
C ALA A 419 -0.22 9.01 -12.74
N THR A 420 -0.73 7.88 -13.23
CA THR A 420 -1.56 7.81 -14.44
C THR A 420 -2.74 6.87 -14.24
N THR A 421 -3.91 7.23 -14.76
CA THR A 421 -5.13 6.43 -14.65
C THR A 421 -4.91 5.01 -15.16
N ASN A 422 -4.33 4.86 -16.36
CA ASN A 422 -4.07 3.55 -16.97
C ASN A 422 -3.26 2.62 -16.06
N ALA A 423 -2.26 3.12 -15.33
CA ALA A 423 -1.47 2.30 -14.43
C ALA A 423 -2.31 1.65 -13.32
N PHE A 424 -3.17 2.43 -12.67
CA PHE A 424 -4.03 1.91 -11.61
C PHE A 424 -5.06 0.91 -12.15
N TYR A 425 -5.64 1.15 -13.33
CA TYR A 425 -6.53 0.18 -13.98
C TYR A 425 -5.80 -1.10 -14.40
N ASN A 426 -4.57 -0.98 -14.92
CA ASN A 426 -3.75 -2.14 -15.28
C ASN A 426 -3.47 -3.04 -14.07
N ARG A 427 -3.34 -2.46 -12.86
CA ARG A 427 -3.12 -3.20 -11.62
C ARG A 427 -4.32 -4.06 -11.21
N LEU A 428 -5.55 -3.64 -11.50
CA LEU A 428 -6.77 -4.33 -11.05
C LEU A 428 -6.89 -5.77 -11.60
N ASP A 429 -6.27 -6.05 -12.74
CA ASP A 429 -6.26 -7.37 -13.36
C ASP A 429 -4.97 -8.17 -13.08
N ARG A 430 -4.13 -7.70 -12.14
CA ARG A 430 -2.81 -8.27 -11.85
C ARG A 430 -2.73 -8.74 -10.40
N THR A 431 -2.07 -9.88 -10.20
CA THR A 431 -1.88 -10.47 -8.87
C THR A 431 -0.38 -10.50 -8.58
N PRO A 432 0.08 -9.95 -7.45
CA PRO A 432 1.49 -10.03 -7.06
C PRO A 432 1.98 -11.47 -6.96
N ALA A 433 3.29 -11.66 -7.07
CA ALA A 433 3.90 -12.97 -6.87
C ALA A 433 3.88 -13.35 -5.38
N ASP A 434 3.54 -14.61 -5.10
CA ASP A 434 3.76 -15.22 -3.79
C ASP A 434 5.24 -15.62 -3.67
N GLY A 435 5.98 -14.96 -2.78
CA GLY A 435 7.42 -15.17 -2.61
C GLY A 435 8.26 -14.42 -3.65
N ASP A 436 9.23 -15.11 -4.24
CA ASP A 436 10.27 -14.49 -5.06
C ASP A 436 9.76 -14.00 -6.43
N ILE A 437 10.17 -12.80 -6.83
CA ILE A 437 9.75 -12.18 -8.10
C ILE A 437 10.52 -12.74 -9.31
N GLY A 438 9.86 -12.80 -10.46
CA GLY A 438 10.44 -13.10 -11.76
C GLY A 438 10.99 -11.84 -12.44
N ILE A 439 12.30 -11.81 -12.65
CA ILE A 439 13.01 -10.68 -13.27
C ILE A 439 13.49 -11.05 -14.68
N THR A 440 13.11 -10.23 -15.66
CA THR A 440 13.63 -10.31 -17.03
C THR A 440 14.60 -9.17 -17.29
N VAL A 441 15.88 -9.48 -17.47
CA VAL A 441 16.94 -8.51 -17.76
C VAL A 441 17.23 -8.53 -19.26
N VAL A 442 17.19 -7.35 -19.90
CA VAL A 442 17.54 -7.18 -21.32
C VAL A 442 18.73 -6.24 -21.43
N CYS A 443 19.83 -6.74 -22.01
CA CYS A 443 21.04 -5.96 -22.27
C CYS A 443 21.27 -5.83 -23.78
N ASN A 444 20.92 -4.67 -24.33
CA ASN A 444 20.91 -4.42 -25.77
C ASN A 444 21.93 -3.37 -26.24
N ASP A 445 22.77 -2.84 -25.35
CA ASP A 445 23.83 -1.90 -25.73
C ASP A 445 25.13 -2.65 -26.12
N PRO A 446 25.60 -2.55 -27.38
CA PRO A 446 26.84 -3.17 -27.83
C PRO A 446 28.10 -2.58 -27.18
N ARG A 447 28.05 -1.39 -26.57
CA ARG A 447 29.15 -0.79 -25.78
C ARG A 447 29.30 -1.43 -24.40
N MET A 448 28.25 -2.10 -23.93
CA MET A 448 28.23 -2.82 -22.65
C MET A 448 28.67 -4.29 -22.81
N ALA A 449 29.31 -4.65 -23.92
CA ALA A 449 29.84 -6.00 -24.11
C ALA A 449 30.85 -6.41 -23.02
N ASP A 450 31.66 -5.46 -22.54
CA ASP A 450 32.60 -5.67 -21.43
C ASP A 450 31.90 -5.69 -20.05
N GLU A 451 30.68 -5.16 -19.97
CA GLU A 451 29.83 -5.13 -18.76
C GLU A 451 28.84 -6.30 -18.72
N ARG A 452 28.78 -7.14 -19.77
CA ARG A 452 28.03 -8.41 -19.74
C ARG A 452 28.52 -9.32 -18.65
N ASP A 453 29.84 -9.39 -18.47
CA ASP A 453 30.45 -10.15 -17.38
C ASP A 453 29.98 -9.60 -16.01
N VAL A 454 29.71 -8.28 -15.89
CA VAL A 454 29.19 -7.67 -14.66
C VAL A 454 27.71 -7.94 -14.47
N VAL A 455 26.90 -7.87 -15.54
CA VAL A 455 25.47 -8.23 -15.48
C VAL A 455 25.32 -9.71 -15.15
N ASP A 456 26.12 -10.57 -15.78
CA ASP A 456 26.16 -12.00 -15.48
C ASP A 456 26.76 -12.27 -14.09
N GLU A 457 27.76 -11.53 -13.62
CA GLU A 457 28.25 -11.67 -12.24
C GLU A 457 27.17 -11.26 -11.22
N VAL A 458 26.43 -10.19 -11.50
CA VAL A 458 25.39 -9.63 -10.63
C VAL A 458 24.11 -10.45 -10.65
N TYR A 459 23.73 -11.03 -11.79
CA TYR A 459 22.44 -11.72 -12.01
C TYR A 459 22.54 -13.22 -12.36
N ALA A 460 23.71 -13.76 -12.73
CA ALA A 460 23.87 -15.16 -13.11
C ALA A 460 24.27 -16.08 -11.94
N SER A 461 24.49 -15.54 -10.74
CA SER A 461 24.54 -16.33 -9.50
C SER A 461 23.14 -16.80 -9.08
N ARG A 462 22.53 -17.64 -9.94
CA ARG A 462 21.16 -18.14 -9.77
C ARG A 462 20.94 -18.95 -8.48
N ASP A 463 22.03 -19.41 -7.86
CA ASP A 463 21.99 -20.15 -6.59
C ASP A 463 22.14 -19.24 -5.35
N GLU A 464 22.52 -17.95 -5.53
CA GLU A 464 22.73 -17.00 -4.42
C GLU A 464 21.75 -15.82 -4.42
N LEU A 465 20.93 -15.65 -5.47
CA LEU A 465 19.92 -14.59 -5.55
C LEU A 465 18.56 -15.11 -5.09
N PRO A 466 17.80 -14.33 -4.29
CA PRO A 466 16.48 -14.72 -3.83
C PRO A 466 15.39 -14.45 -4.89
N PHE A 467 15.67 -14.66 -6.19
CA PHE A 467 14.68 -14.44 -7.27
C PHE A 467 15.02 -15.12 -8.61
N ASP A 468 13.99 -15.41 -9.44
CA ASP A 468 14.16 -16.00 -10.79
C ASP A 468 14.63 -14.93 -11.78
N VAL A 469 15.74 -15.18 -12.49
CA VAL A 469 16.30 -14.22 -13.46
C VAL A 469 16.48 -14.83 -14.86
N ARG A 470 15.90 -14.15 -15.84
CA ARG A 470 16.06 -14.42 -17.28
C ARG A 470 16.82 -13.28 -17.94
N VAL A 471 18.01 -13.58 -18.45
CA VAL A 471 18.88 -12.58 -19.10
C VAL A 471 18.86 -12.77 -20.61
N HIS A 472 18.63 -11.68 -21.34
CA HIS A 472 18.63 -11.61 -22.80
C HIS A 472 19.66 -10.59 -23.30
N HIS A 473 20.30 -10.89 -24.43
CA HIS A 473 21.31 -10.02 -25.04
C HIS A 473 21.05 -9.81 -26.53
N ASP A 474 21.44 -8.63 -27.04
CA ASP A 474 21.51 -8.30 -28.47
C ASP A 474 20.21 -8.56 -29.26
N LEU A 475 19.06 -8.39 -28.60
CA LEU A 475 17.76 -8.72 -29.19
C LEU A 475 17.47 -7.85 -30.43
N THR A 476 16.97 -8.49 -31.48
CA THR A 476 16.33 -7.81 -32.61
C THR A 476 15.01 -7.17 -32.17
N ARG A 477 14.45 -6.26 -32.99
CA ARG A 477 13.14 -5.63 -32.74
C ARG A 477 12.00 -6.63 -32.64
N ALA A 478 12.10 -7.76 -33.33
CA ALA A 478 11.09 -8.82 -33.26
C ALA A 478 11.16 -9.55 -31.92
N GLU A 479 12.37 -9.92 -31.49
CA GLU A 479 12.61 -10.61 -30.22
C GLU A 479 12.34 -9.70 -29.02
N LEU A 480 12.78 -8.44 -29.04
CA LEU A 480 12.50 -7.49 -27.97
C LEU A 480 10.99 -7.25 -27.82
N ARG A 481 10.26 -7.15 -28.93
CA ARG A 481 8.80 -7.03 -28.89
C ARG A 481 8.15 -8.24 -28.23
N GLU A 482 8.63 -9.45 -28.53
CA GLU A 482 8.15 -10.67 -27.90
C GLU A 482 8.42 -10.64 -26.38
N VAL A 483 9.65 -10.31 -25.96
CA VAL A 483 10.00 -10.18 -24.55
C VAL A 483 9.13 -9.15 -23.82
N LEU A 484 8.93 -7.96 -24.40
CA LEU A 484 8.07 -6.92 -23.81
C LEU A 484 6.59 -7.30 -23.76
N SER A 485 6.15 -8.34 -24.49
CA SER A 485 4.75 -8.81 -24.50
C SER A 485 4.52 -10.01 -23.58
N VAL A 486 5.57 -10.61 -23.03
CA VAL A 486 5.50 -11.77 -22.13
C VAL A 486 5.37 -11.28 -20.69
N GLU A 487 4.52 -11.95 -19.91
CA GLU A 487 4.31 -11.66 -18.49
C GLU A 487 5.61 -11.86 -17.70
N ALA A 488 5.95 -10.86 -16.89
CA ALA A 488 7.09 -10.82 -15.99
C ALA A 488 6.77 -9.85 -14.85
N ASP A 489 7.27 -10.10 -13.65
CA ASP A 489 7.00 -9.19 -12.52
C ASP A 489 7.83 -7.90 -12.69
N LEU A 490 9.11 -8.05 -13.05
CA LEU A 490 10.01 -6.92 -13.32
C LEU A 490 10.78 -7.09 -14.64
N LEU A 491 10.71 -6.10 -15.52
CA LEU A 491 11.63 -5.95 -16.66
C LEU A 491 12.73 -4.95 -16.33
N HIS A 492 14.00 -5.38 -16.36
CA HIS A 492 15.14 -4.47 -16.26
C HIS A 492 15.81 -4.32 -17.64
N TYR A 493 15.58 -3.19 -18.30
CA TYR A 493 16.24 -2.86 -19.57
C TYR A 493 17.50 -2.04 -19.33
N ILE A 494 18.62 -2.53 -19.88
CA ILE A 494 19.92 -1.90 -19.84
C ILE A 494 20.35 -1.60 -21.27
N GLY A 495 20.39 -0.32 -21.63
CA GLY A 495 20.90 0.09 -22.94
C GLY A 495 20.56 1.52 -23.32
N HIS A 496 20.25 1.75 -24.60
CA HIS A 496 19.95 3.07 -25.13
C HIS A 496 18.49 3.16 -25.57
N ILE A 497 17.82 4.22 -25.13
CA ILE A 497 16.47 4.61 -25.53
C ILE A 497 16.57 6.05 -25.99
N ASP A 498 15.84 6.38 -27.06
CA ASP A 498 15.58 7.77 -27.41
C ASP A 498 14.15 7.93 -27.94
N GLY A 499 13.82 9.10 -28.49
CA GLY A 499 12.48 9.38 -29.00
C GLY A 499 12.01 8.44 -30.11
N GLU A 500 12.90 7.69 -30.77
CA GLU A 500 12.54 6.70 -31.80
C GLU A 500 12.34 5.28 -31.23
N GLY A 501 12.66 5.04 -29.95
CA GLY A 501 12.44 3.76 -29.27
C GLY A 501 13.66 3.13 -28.62
N PHE A 502 13.49 1.87 -28.23
CA PHE A 502 14.52 1.01 -27.64
C PHE A 502 15.53 0.54 -28.70
N GLU A 503 16.82 0.65 -28.42
CA GLU A 503 17.87 0.15 -29.31
C GLU A 503 17.84 -1.39 -29.40
N CYS A 504 17.94 -1.90 -30.62
CA CYS A 504 17.98 -3.32 -30.97
C CYS A 504 19.12 -3.58 -31.97
N SER A 505 19.51 -4.85 -32.12
CA SER A 505 20.58 -5.24 -33.06
C SER A 505 20.26 -4.97 -34.53
N ASP A 506 18.98 -4.79 -34.90
CA ASP A 506 18.51 -4.51 -36.27
C ASP A 506 17.75 -3.17 -36.43
N GLY A 507 17.89 -2.24 -35.48
CA GLY A 507 17.26 -0.91 -35.51
C GLY A 507 16.65 -0.53 -34.16
N LYS A 508 15.55 0.23 -34.15
CA LYS A 508 14.85 0.62 -32.91
C LYS A 508 13.42 0.10 -32.84
N LEU A 509 12.99 -0.24 -31.63
CA LEU A 509 11.62 -0.63 -31.32
C LEU A 509 10.90 0.49 -30.57
N ASP A 510 9.93 1.11 -31.24
CA ASP A 510 9.04 2.11 -30.62
C ASP A 510 7.94 1.41 -29.80
N ALA A 511 7.92 1.66 -28.49
CA ALA A 511 6.95 1.09 -27.56
C ALA A 511 5.53 1.58 -27.81
N THR A 512 5.33 2.74 -28.46
CA THR A 512 3.98 3.20 -28.86
C THR A 512 3.32 2.27 -29.89
N THR A 513 4.10 1.38 -30.51
CA THR A 513 3.60 0.37 -31.45
C THR A 513 3.19 -0.94 -30.76
N LEU A 514 3.42 -1.08 -29.44
CA LEU A 514 3.01 -2.24 -28.67
C LEU A 514 1.51 -2.22 -28.44
N ARG A 515 0.90 -3.41 -28.51
CA ARG A 515 -0.53 -3.59 -28.21
C ARG A 515 -0.76 -4.04 -26.76
N ARG A 516 0.24 -4.66 -26.18
CA ARG A 516 0.25 -5.18 -24.81
C ARG A 516 1.68 -5.13 -24.29
N ALA A 517 1.87 -4.60 -23.09
CA ALA A 517 3.04 -4.81 -22.26
C ALA A 517 2.74 -5.99 -21.33
N GLY A 518 3.64 -6.95 -21.31
CA GLY A 518 3.59 -8.09 -20.41
C GLY A 518 4.04 -7.77 -18.98
N PRO A 519 5.15 -7.03 -18.78
CA PRO A 519 5.69 -6.75 -17.45
C PRO A 519 4.75 -5.93 -16.56
N ASP A 520 4.70 -6.28 -15.27
CA ASP A 520 3.96 -5.52 -14.27
C ASP A 520 4.71 -4.24 -13.89
N ALA A 521 6.01 -4.36 -13.58
CA ALA A 521 6.91 -3.23 -13.42
C ALA A 521 8.09 -3.26 -14.41
N PHE A 522 8.71 -2.11 -14.63
CA PHE A 522 9.95 -2.02 -15.40
C PHE A 522 10.95 -0.99 -14.85
N LEU A 523 12.24 -1.24 -15.10
CA LEU A 523 13.35 -0.33 -14.86
C LEU A 523 14.06 -0.07 -16.19
N LEU A 524 13.98 1.17 -16.69
CA LEU A 524 14.62 1.60 -17.92
C LEU A 524 15.91 2.36 -17.61
N ASN A 525 16.99 1.60 -17.41
CA ASN A 525 18.35 2.12 -17.30
C ASN A 525 18.89 2.51 -18.67
N ALA A 526 18.27 3.53 -19.23
CA ALA A 526 18.58 4.10 -20.53
C ALA A 526 18.22 5.58 -20.52
N CYS A 527 19.08 6.40 -21.13
CA CYS A 527 18.90 7.85 -21.19
C CYS A 527 17.52 8.24 -21.72
N GLN A 528 16.86 9.23 -21.11
CA GLN A 528 15.62 9.83 -21.63
C GLN A 528 14.48 8.82 -21.87
N SER A 529 14.32 7.84 -20.98
CA SER A 529 13.39 6.73 -21.15
C SER A 529 11.92 7.07 -20.85
N TYR A 530 11.61 8.30 -20.43
CA TYR A 530 10.27 8.74 -19.99
C TYR A 530 9.14 8.48 -21.00
N GLU A 531 9.29 8.90 -22.26
CA GLU A 531 8.24 8.77 -23.28
C GLU A 531 7.95 7.30 -23.61
N GLN A 532 9.02 6.52 -23.77
CA GLN A 532 8.92 5.10 -24.11
C GLN A 532 8.41 4.28 -22.92
N GLY A 533 8.76 4.67 -21.70
CA GLY A 533 8.15 4.12 -20.49
C GLY A 533 6.66 4.47 -20.39
N SER A 534 6.26 5.70 -20.71
CA SER A 534 4.84 6.11 -20.70
C SER A 534 4.02 5.25 -21.68
N ALA A 535 4.58 4.97 -22.85
CA ALA A 535 3.99 4.05 -23.82
C ALA A 535 3.87 2.60 -23.30
N LEU A 536 4.79 2.12 -22.44
CA LEU A 536 4.65 0.81 -21.79
C LEU A 536 3.49 0.77 -20.80
N ILE A 537 3.28 1.86 -20.03
CA ILE A 537 2.13 1.98 -19.12
C ILE A 537 0.82 1.98 -19.93
N GLU A 538 0.73 2.77 -21.00
CA GLU A 538 -0.41 2.76 -21.91
C GLU A 538 -0.67 1.38 -22.54
N ALA A 539 0.39 0.58 -22.74
CA ALA A 539 0.29 -0.76 -23.27
C ALA A 539 -0.07 -1.83 -22.21
N GLY A 540 -0.12 -1.52 -20.92
CA GLY A 540 -0.58 -2.48 -19.89
C GLY A 540 0.38 -2.73 -18.73
N ALA A 541 1.53 -2.05 -18.67
CA ALA A 541 2.39 -2.09 -17.49
C ALA A 541 1.82 -1.19 -16.37
N ILE A 542 2.15 -1.49 -15.13
CA ILE A 542 1.59 -0.80 -13.95
C ILE A 542 2.52 0.31 -13.47
N ALA A 543 3.82 0.02 -13.36
CA ALA A 543 4.79 0.95 -12.80
C ALA A 543 6.13 0.93 -13.56
N GLY A 544 6.79 2.07 -13.61
CA GLY A 544 8.03 2.22 -14.35
C GLY A 544 9.02 3.16 -13.68
N ILE A 545 10.25 2.71 -13.48
CA ILE A 545 11.37 3.55 -13.09
C ILE A 545 12.11 3.96 -14.37
N VAL A 546 12.10 5.25 -14.67
CA VAL A 546 12.66 5.85 -15.89
C VAL A 546 13.66 6.94 -15.55
N THR A 547 14.46 7.35 -16.53
CA THR A 547 15.46 8.40 -16.34
C THR A 547 15.06 9.65 -17.14
N LEU A 548 15.26 10.82 -16.54
CA LEU A 548 15.00 12.10 -17.22
C LEU A 548 16.23 12.61 -18.00
N SER A 549 17.43 12.12 -17.65
CA SER A 549 18.72 12.52 -18.22
C SER A 549 19.65 11.32 -18.45
N ASP A 550 20.85 11.58 -19.01
CA ASP A 550 21.84 10.53 -19.26
C ASP A 550 22.40 9.96 -17.94
N VAL A 551 22.46 8.62 -17.83
CA VAL A 551 22.98 7.89 -16.66
C VAL A 551 24.28 7.16 -17.01
N ILE A 552 25.22 7.04 -16.05
CA ILE A 552 26.47 6.29 -16.22
C ILE A 552 26.20 4.78 -16.04
N ASN A 553 26.58 3.99 -17.05
CA ASN A 553 26.34 2.55 -17.17
C ASN A 553 26.66 1.70 -15.92
N SER A 554 27.83 1.89 -15.29
CA SER A 554 28.24 1.07 -14.14
C SER A 554 27.43 1.35 -12.86
N GLY A 555 26.91 2.56 -12.69
CA GLY A 555 26.03 2.91 -11.56
C GLY A 555 24.63 2.32 -11.73
N ALA A 556 24.15 2.24 -12.98
CA ALA A 556 22.83 1.73 -13.33
C ALA A 556 22.65 0.25 -12.98
N VAL A 557 23.66 -0.60 -13.23
CA VAL A 557 23.59 -2.04 -12.91
C VAL A 557 23.48 -2.28 -11.39
N ARG A 558 24.27 -1.57 -10.58
CA ARG A 558 24.20 -1.67 -9.11
C ARG A 558 22.86 -1.17 -8.58
N MET A 559 22.37 -0.04 -9.10
CA MET A 559 21.05 0.49 -8.77
C MET A 559 19.94 -0.52 -9.07
N GLY A 560 19.99 -1.14 -10.26
CA GLY A 560 19.00 -2.15 -10.66
C GLY A 560 19.01 -3.40 -9.78
N ARG A 561 20.20 -3.86 -9.33
CA ARG A 561 20.29 -4.98 -8.37
C ARG A 561 19.69 -4.62 -7.02
N MET A 562 19.98 -3.43 -6.51
CA MET A 562 19.46 -2.93 -5.24
C MET A 562 17.94 -2.81 -5.27
N LEU A 563 17.39 -2.16 -6.31
CA LEU A 563 15.94 -2.05 -6.53
C LEU A 563 15.28 -3.43 -6.63
N ALA A 564 15.85 -4.36 -7.41
CA ALA A 564 15.33 -5.72 -7.53
C ALA A 564 15.25 -6.43 -6.17
N ARG A 565 16.31 -6.34 -5.33
CA ARG A 565 16.29 -6.93 -3.99
C ARG A 565 15.25 -6.25 -3.08
N LEU A 566 15.14 -4.92 -3.09
CA LEU A 566 14.13 -4.20 -2.30
C LEU A 566 12.72 -4.62 -2.70
N LEU A 567 12.41 -4.67 -3.99
CA LEU A 567 11.11 -5.11 -4.51
C LEU A 567 10.79 -6.56 -4.12
N ASN A 568 11.80 -7.45 -4.09
CA ASN A 568 11.65 -8.83 -3.62
C ASN A 568 11.41 -8.94 -2.11
N GLN A 569 11.78 -7.93 -1.33
CA GLN A 569 11.49 -7.84 0.11
C GLN A 569 10.14 -7.14 0.39
N GLY A 570 9.30 -6.94 -0.63
CA GLY A 570 7.96 -6.38 -0.48
C GLY A 570 7.89 -4.85 -0.42
N PHE A 571 9.00 -4.14 -0.66
CA PHE A 571 8.96 -2.69 -0.85
C PHE A 571 8.10 -2.34 -2.08
N THR A 572 7.39 -1.22 -2.01
CA THR A 572 6.73 -0.62 -3.18
C THR A 572 7.77 -0.08 -4.17
N VAL A 573 7.38 0.13 -5.44
CA VAL A 573 8.24 0.82 -6.42
C VAL A 573 8.68 2.20 -5.93
N GLY A 574 7.79 2.92 -5.23
CA GLY A 574 8.05 4.21 -4.58
C GLY A 574 9.14 4.12 -3.52
N SER A 575 8.85 3.43 -2.41
CA SER A 575 9.78 3.25 -1.29
C SER A 575 11.10 2.59 -1.69
N ALA A 576 11.09 1.62 -2.62
CA ALA A 576 12.32 1.02 -3.12
C ALA A 576 13.22 2.06 -3.82
N LEU A 577 12.65 2.95 -4.63
CA LEU A 577 13.42 4.02 -5.26
C LEU A 577 13.91 5.05 -4.25
N GLU A 578 13.09 5.41 -3.26
CA GLU A 578 13.46 6.32 -2.18
C GLU A 578 14.68 5.82 -1.41
N VAL A 579 14.64 4.57 -0.93
CA VAL A 579 15.76 3.93 -0.22
C VAL A 579 17.00 3.84 -1.10
N ALA A 580 16.82 3.51 -2.39
CA ALA A 580 17.93 3.37 -3.32
C ALA A 580 18.56 4.71 -3.75
N ARG A 581 17.82 5.82 -3.70
CA ARG A 581 18.31 7.17 -4.02
C ARG A 581 19.37 7.63 -3.01
N ASP A 582 19.14 7.37 -1.74
CA ASP A 582 20.01 7.77 -0.63
C ASP A 582 21.46 7.23 -0.74
N ASP A 583 21.65 6.08 -1.38
CA ASP A 583 22.96 5.43 -1.57
C ASP A 583 23.64 5.79 -2.91
N SER A 584 22.97 6.58 -3.77
CA SER A 584 23.36 6.73 -5.17
C SER A 584 23.48 8.19 -5.62
N ILE A 585 24.66 8.58 -6.11
CA ILE A 585 24.93 9.91 -6.71
C ILE A 585 24.02 10.20 -7.92
N ILE A 586 23.49 9.16 -8.56
CA ILE A 586 22.58 9.26 -9.72
C ILE A 586 21.11 9.08 -9.35
N GLY A 587 20.77 8.91 -8.06
CA GLY A 587 19.41 8.65 -7.60
C GLY A 587 18.39 9.70 -8.07
N ASP A 588 18.80 10.97 -8.05
CA ASP A 588 17.97 12.10 -8.46
C ASP A 588 17.58 12.07 -9.95
N GLN A 589 18.28 11.29 -10.77
CA GLN A 589 18.01 11.20 -12.21
C GLN A 589 16.83 10.26 -12.55
N TYR A 590 16.42 9.44 -11.59
CA TYR A 590 15.31 8.50 -11.73
C TYR A 590 14.00 9.15 -11.32
N THR A 591 12.94 8.86 -12.08
CA THR A 591 11.56 9.17 -11.72
C THR A 591 10.68 7.97 -11.95
N ILE A 592 9.53 7.95 -11.28
CA ILE A 592 8.54 6.89 -11.41
C ILE A 592 7.43 7.37 -12.32
N ILE A 593 6.92 6.49 -13.18
CA ILE A 593 5.70 6.67 -13.96
C ILE A 593 4.74 5.52 -13.66
N GLY A 594 3.45 5.80 -13.60
CA GLY A 594 2.42 4.85 -13.21
C GLY A 594 2.17 4.81 -11.70
N ASP A 595 1.85 3.64 -11.16
CA ASP A 595 1.47 3.46 -9.75
C ASP A 595 2.72 3.19 -8.88
N SER A 596 3.15 4.18 -8.09
CA SER A 596 4.31 4.01 -7.18
C SER A 596 4.01 3.08 -6.00
N SER A 597 2.74 2.82 -5.69
CA SER A 597 2.34 1.94 -4.58
C SER A 597 2.41 0.45 -4.91
N LEU A 598 2.75 0.09 -6.15
CA LEU A 598 2.87 -1.30 -6.57
C LEU A 598 3.94 -2.03 -5.76
N SER A 599 3.53 -3.10 -5.07
CA SER A 599 4.43 -4.12 -4.50
C SER A 599 4.41 -5.34 -5.42
N LEU A 600 5.58 -5.84 -5.81
CA LEU A 600 5.69 -7.01 -6.71
C LEU A 600 5.67 -8.36 -5.98
N ALA A 601 6.16 -8.36 -4.74
CA ALA A 601 6.22 -9.55 -3.88
C ALA A 601 5.26 -9.40 -2.69
N ARG A 602 4.61 -10.50 -2.30
CA ARG A 602 4.05 -10.66 -0.96
C ARG A 602 5.03 -11.46 -0.12
N THR A 603 5.56 -10.84 0.93
CA THR A 603 6.46 -11.48 1.90
C THR A 603 5.68 -11.89 3.14
N ASP A 604 6.00 -13.06 3.70
CA ASP A 604 5.40 -13.57 4.95
C ASP A 604 6.02 -12.91 6.22
N GLY A 605 6.93 -11.95 6.03
CA GLY A 605 7.70 -11.28 7.08
C GLY A 605 7.04 -10.04 7.67
N GLY A 606 7.84 -9.27 8.41
CA GLY A 606 7.42 -7.96 8.93
C GLY A 606 7.24 -6.93 7.81
N PRO A 607 6.88 -5.68 8.16
CA PRO A 607 6.83 -4.61 7.15
C PRO A 607 8.22 -4.42 6.51
N PRO A 608 8.28 -4.05 5.22
CA PRO A 608 9.54 -3.65 4.60
C PRO A 608 10.22 -2.58 5.44
N ASN A 609 11.52 -2.76 5.72
CA ASN A 609 12.21 -1.91 6.67
C ASN A 609 13.69 -1.69 6.30
N VAL A 610 14.23 -0.56 6.75
CA VAL A 610 15.64 -0.18 6.64
C VAL A 610 16.19 0.03 8.05
N CYS A 611 17.28 -0.65 8.37
CA CYS A 611 17.95 -0.49 9.66
C CYS A 611 19.11 0.50 9.53
N VAL A 612 19.01 1.68 10.15
CA VAL A 612 20.11 2.63 10.23
C VAL A 612 20.90 2.38 11.52
N VAL A 613 22.15 1.95 11.37
CA VAL A 613 22.99 1.54 12.51
C VAL A 613 24.11 2.55 12.73
N ARG A 614 24.17 3.10 13.94
CA ARG A 614 25.20 4.05 14.36
C ARG A 614 25.97 3.52 15.57
N ARG A 615 27.29 3.43 15.47
CA ARG A 615 28.13 3.00 16.60
C ARG A 615 28.24 4.09 17.66
N ARG A 616 27.91 3.77 18.92
CA ARG A 616 27.98 4.69 20.07
C ARG A 616 29.11 4.37 21.05
N GLY A 617 29.72 3.19 20.96
CA GLY A 617 30.86 2.76 21.79
C GLY A 617 31.53 1.50 21.26
N ASP A 618 32.32 0.83 22.09
CA ASP A 618 33.02 -0.40 21.68
C ASP A 618 32.04 -1.56 21.39
N ASP A 619 30.93 -1.64 22.14
CA ASP A 619 29.93 -2.73 22.12
C ASP A 619 28.48 -2.21 22.22
N HIS A 620 28.24 -0.96 21.82
CA HIS A 620 26.93 -0.33 21.87
C HIS A 620 26.62 0.37 20.54
N PHE A 621 25.42 0.10 20.04
CA PHE A 621 24.90 0.58 18.77
C PHE A 621 23.55 1.23 19.00
N GLU A 622 23.31 2.31 18.29
CA GLU A 622 21.98 2.89 18.12
C GLU A 622 21.41 2.33 16.82
N LEU A 623 20.27 1.67 16.91
CA LEU A 623 19.48 1.19 15.78
C LEU A 623 18.29 2.12 15.59
N ASP A 624 18.12 2.59 14.38
CA ASP A 624 17.00 3.39 13.92
C ASP A 624 16.28 2.55 12.84
N TRP A 625 15.07 2.09 13.16
CA TRP A 625 14.35 1.03 12.45
C TRP A 625 13.23 1.58 11.57
N GLN A 626 13.62 2.14 10.42
CA GLN A 626 12.70 2.80 9.51
C GLN A 626 11.81 1.78 8.81
N THR A 627 10.49 1.93 8.89
CA THR A 627 9.53 1.04 8.22
C THR A 627 8.85 1.74 7.05
N HIS A 628 8.65 1.00 5.96
CA HIS A 628 8.12 1.51 4.70
C HIS A 628 6.76 0.87 4.37
N PRO A 629 5.91 1.56 3.59
CA PRO A 629 4.59 1.06 3.20
C PRO A 629 4.70 -0.15 2.28
N SER A 630 3.70 -1.04 2.36
CA SER A 630 3.44 -2.04 1.32
C SER A 630 1.94 -2.32 1.21
N THR A 631 1.55 -3.12 0.21
CA THR A 631 0.15 -3.56 0.06
C THR A 631 -0.36 -4.30 1.30
N SER A 632 0.49 -5.08 1.97
CA SER A 632 0.14 -5.84 3.18
C SER A 632 0.17 -4.99 4.47
N PHE A 633 0.90 -3.87 4.46
CA PHE A 633 1.09 -3.00 5.63
C PHE A 633 0.87 -1.52 5.26
N GLY A 634 -0.38 -1.04 5.45
CA GLY A 634 -0.77 0.36 5.19
C GLY A 634 -0.95 1.22 6.45
N MET A 635 -1.41 2.47 6.27
CA MET A 635 -1.63 3.45 7.36
C MET A 635 -2.41 2.83 8.52
N GLY A 636 -1.87 2.86 9.73
CA GLY A 636 -2.56 2.38 10.92
C GLY A 636 -2.43 0.89 11.16
N SER A 637 -1.52 0.22 10.46
CA SER A 637 -0.97 -1.05 10.93
C SER A 637 -0.23 -0.88 12.26
N LEU A 638 -0.20 -1.95 13.04
CA LEU A 638 0.58 -2.05 14.27
C LEU A 638 1.85 -2.83 13.99
N VAL A 639 2.98 -2.35 14.50
CA VAL A 639 4.27 -3.02 14.37
C VAL A 639 4.92 -3.15 15.74
N ILE A 640 5.66 -4.23 15.95
CA ILE A 640 6.48 -4.42 17.15
C ILE A 640 7.87 -4.88 16.70
N PRO A 641 8.95 -4.17 17.06
CA PRO A 641 10.28 -4.66 16.80
C PRO A 641 10.55 -5.85 17.69
N TRP A 642 11.01 -6.96 17.13
CA TRP A 642 11.37 -8.17 17.87
C TRP A 642 12.72 -8.00 18.57
N LEU A 643 12.78 -7.03 19.48
CA LEU A 643 13.93 -6.70 20.33
C LEU A 643 13.64 -7.15 21.76
N ASN A 644 14.69 -7.50 22.49
CA ASN A 644 14.55 -7.79 23.93
C ASN A 644 14.10 -6.52 24.67
N ASP A 645 13.23 -6.68 25.66
CA ASP A 645 12.69 -5.59 26.50
C ASP A 645 11.82 -4.55 25.75
N VAL A 646 11.36 -4.86 24.53
CA VAL A 646 10.31 -4.09 23.83
C VAL A 646 9.05 -4.96 23.75
N ASP A 647 8.06 -4.63 24.57
CA ASP A 647 6.78 -5.34 24.66
C ASP A 647 5.58 -4.51 24.15
N GLU A 648 5.83 -3.31 23.63
CA GLU A 648 4.81 -2.35 23.17
C GLU A 648 4.69 -2.35 21.64
N TYR A 649 3.46 -2.17 21.15
CA TYR A 649 3.21 -1.89 19.74
C TYR A 649 3.44 -0.41 19.44
N HIS A 650 3.86 -0.15 18.22
CA HIS A 650 3.99 1.18 17.65
C HIS A 650 3.05 1.32 16.46
N LEU A 651 2.60 2.55 16.21
CA LEU A 651 1.97 2.87 14.94
C LEU A 651 3.01 2.82 13.83
N TRP A 652 2.59 2.25 12.71
CA TRP A 652 3.37 2.29 11.49
C TRP A 652 3.49 3.72 10.95
N SER A 653 4.72 4.27 10.87
CA SER A 653 5.37 4.78 9.64
C SER A 653 6.63 5.63 9.93
N GLY A 654 7.57 5.63 8.98
CA GLY A 654 8.63 6.65 8.88
C GLY A 654 9.88 6.40 9.73
N ASP A 655 10.56 7.49 10.08
CA ASP A 655 11.65 7.50 11.05
C ASP A 655 11.17 6.92 12.39
N SER A 656 11.58 5.68 12.68
CA SER A 656 11.20 5.07 13.95
C SER A 656 12.04 5.62 15.09
N ARG A 657 11.54 5.36 16.29
CA ARG A 657 12.30 5.50 17.53
C ARG A 657 13.66 4.79 17.42
N THR A 658 14.65 5.34 18.09
CA THR A 658 16.00 4.77 18.18
C THR A 658 16.08 3.79 19.35
N PHE A 659 16.65 2.62 19.12
CA PHE A 659 16.91 1.58 20.11
C PHE A 659 18.41 1.49 20.41
N ASP A 660 18.77 1.44 21.69
CA ASP A 660 20.14 1.21 22.14
C ASP A 660 20.36 -0.29 22.33
N LEU A 661 21.26 -0.88 21.52
CA LEU A 661 21.52 -2.32 21.47
C LEU A 661 23.00 -2.64 21.73
N THR A 662 23.26 -3.80 22.30
CA THR A 662 24.59 -4.45 22.28
C THR A 662 24.89 -5.06 20.91
N LEU A 663 26.14 -5.45 20.64
CA LEU A 663 26.48 -6.15 19.39
C LEU A 663 25.69 -7.46 19.23
N ASP A 664 25.54 -8.22 20.32
CA ASP A 664 24.84 -9.51 20.31
C ASP A 664 23.35 -9.33 20.00
N GLU A 665 22.71 -8.31 20.59
CA GLU A 665 21.29 -7.97 20.32
C GLU A 665 21.09 -7.49 18.89
N LEU A 666 21.98 -6.61 18.40
CA LEU A 666 21.93 -6.15 17.01
C LEU A 666 22.10 -7.31 16.03
N GLN A 667 23.04 -8.21 16.30
CA GLN A 667 23.24 -9.40 15.46
C GLN A 667 22.02 -10.32 15.49
N GLN A 668 21.41 -10.53 16.66
CA GLN A 668 20.21 -11.34 16.78
C GLN A 668 19.06 -10.75 15.97
N PHE A 669 18.82 -9.44 16.10
CA PHE A 669 17.76 -8.74 15.36
C PHE A 669 17.97 -8.79 13.84
N LEU A 670 19.16 -8.44 13.36
CA LEU A 670 19.48 -8.47 11.93
C LEU A 670 19.57 -9.88 11.33
N SER A 671 19.55 -10.94 12.15
CA SER A 671 19.45 -12.33 11.67
C SER A 671 18.01 -12.82 11.52
N LEU A 672 17.00 -12.07 11.96
CA LEU A 672 15.59 -12.45 11.83
C LEU A 672 15.14 -12.45 10.36
N GLU A 673 15.64 -11.49 9.58
CA GLU A 673 15.28 -11.30 8.18
C GLU A 673 16.45 -10.66 7.40
N THR A 674 16.48 -10.89 6.08
CA THR A 674 17.44 -10.24 5.19
C THR A 674 16.96 -8.82 4.85
N VAL A 675 17.51 -7.83 5.54
CA VAL A 675 17.08 -6.42 5.44
C VAL A 675 18.20 -5.51 4.93
N PRO A 676 17.88 -4.39 4.26
CA PRO A 676 18.83 -3.33 3.99
C PRO A 676 19.25 -2.61 5.29
N VAL A 677 20.56 -2.41 5.44
CA VAL A 677 21.20 -1.78 6.61
C VAL A 677 22.05 -0.59 6.15
N LYS A 678 21.83 0.58 6.73
CA LYS A 678 22.58 1.81 6.45
C LYS A 678 23.65 2.00 7.53
N ILE A 679 24.93 1.94 7.14
CA ILE A 679 26.08 2.14 8.02
C ILE A 679 26.98 3.22 7.41
N ASP A 680 27.31 4.26 8.19
CA ASP A 680 28.13 5.40 7.74
C ASP A 680 27.66 6.03 6.42
N GLY A 681 26.35 5.97 6.16
CA GLY A 681 25.72 6.51 4.95
C GLY A 681 25.79 5.61 3.71
N SER A 682 26.29 4.38 3.84
CA SER A 682 26.26 3.37 2.76
C SER A 682 25.24 2.28 3.07
N LEU A 683 24.46 1.88 2.06
CA LEU A 683 23.49 0.80 2.15
C LEU A 683 24.15 -0.55 1.83
N VAL A 684 23.99 -1.51 2.73
CA VAL A 684 24.48 -2.90 2.63
C VAL A 684 23.38 -3.85 3.08
N TRP A 685 23.48 -5.13 2.74
CA TRP A 685 22.48 -6.12 3.16
C TRP A 685 22.91 -6.86 4.42
N SER A 686 21.96 -7.20 5.31
CA SER A 686 22.25 -7.84 6.59
C SER A 686 22.97 -9.20 6.44
N ASP A 687 22.69 -9.94 5.37
CA ASP A 687 23.33 -11.22 5.03
C ASP A 687 24.77 -11.07 4.49
N GLU A 688 25.16 -9.86 4.09
CA GLU A 688 26.51 -9.51 3.62
C GLU A 688 27.38 -8.89 4.73
N LEU A 689 26.80 -8.63 5.92
CA LEU A 689 27.49 -7.99 7.03
C LEU A 689 28.47 -8.92 7.75
N GLU A 690 29.72 -8.47 7.85
CA GLU A 690 30.68 -9.03 8.79
C GLU A 690 30.66 -8.25 10.11
N PHE A 691 29.82 -8.67 11.06
CA PHE A 691 29.63 -7.99 12.36
C PHE A 691 30.93 -7.66 13.13
N SER A 692 31.97 -8.47 12.95
CA SER A 692 33.29 -8.22 13.55
C SER A 692 34.02 -6.95 13.04
N LYS A 693 33.53 -6.36 11.95
CA LYS A 693 34.09 -5.17 11.30
C LYS A 693 33.25 -3.90 11.54
N LEU A 694 32.12 -4.01 12.24
CA LEU A 694 31.28 -2.88 12.67
C LEU A 694 31.96 -2.06 13.79
#